data_AF-A0AA37SGN9-F1
#
_entry.id   AF-A0AA37SGN9-F1
#
_cell.length_a   1.000
_cell.length_b   1.000
_cell.length_c   1.000
_cell.angle_alpha   90.00
_cell.angle_beta   90.00
_cell.angle_gamma   90.00
#
_symmetry.space_group_name_H-M   'P 1'
#
loop_
_entity.id
_entity.type
_entity.pdbx_description
1 polymer ?
#
loop_
_entity_poly.entity_id
_entity_poly.type
_entity_poly.pdbx_seq_one_letter_code
_entity_poly.pdbx_strand_id
1 'polypeptide(L)'
;MTTGGFDNNQQTITLTQAIVVSGSFLSAASSSDMPIAMIRTFAFDNILTSVTLKDQGQLLTIKGNESLFVLLGTIYGGDGSQNFNLPDLTGKVEVGSQSSASLGQVTGESQTTLTDDQLPPALGGVSQSVNNAQPSLNVNYLIRVTSDSSSPGFVGEVDAFAGSTFMISGGQFLVAAGQLLPIAEYPQLYAVIGTTYGGDGQATFALPNLTGRSIIGTSSTLKLGAVVGKQTVSLSNANVPVSDGGKGTSFDNRAPGLALNYIICVDGAYPNAGSDNGPVMGEIRAYAGSAASIPQGWVLANGALLPIGQNVALFSLLGTTYGGNGTTNFALPNLSDTVVAGSGGSQSFGKTYGSNTAILSVSGGACFCRGSRIRTVRGDIPVEEIQIGDHIVAFDDDVTEGTIRQVTWVGQSRAIVHVRLPDDEAGYPVRLLKGAIAHNVPYKDMLITSEHCLFLDGRFVPVRMLVNGRSIFFDKSIVSYDYYHVETEEHSVIMADGVLTESYLDTGNRRGFDQNGPVVSIRQSRNLTWDDAAAPLDVSRHFVEPLFRNLQSRADHVEYSGRSQAAILTYEDGLRLVTEAGQILHPIRKAKDRVMFKIPSGVRSVRILSNASRPCDVIGPFVDDRRILGVLVGNIKLFESDTSTTLISHLHDTDLPGWNNVENGTMRWTNGSALLPLRSRSTDNIAIMALQIHGGGPYLVSDSCASPMRLKMEGAKRR
;
A
#
# COMPACT_ATOMS: atom_id res chain seq x y z
N MET A 1 -26.04 12.31 9.04
CA MET A 1 -25.59 10.92 9.28
C MET A 1 -24.20 10.69 8.67
N THR A 2 -23.04 11.09 9.21
CA THR A 2 -21.89 10.18 8.89
C THR A 2 -22.20 8.97 9.66
N THR A 3 -22.58 7.99 8.90
CA THR A 3 -21.87 6.75 8.88
C THR A 3 -20.37 6.97 9.15
N GLY A 4 -20.00 6.99 10.44
CA GLY A 4 -18.62 6.71 10.80
C GLY A 4 -18.22 5.42 10.12
N GLY A 5 -16.95 5.31 9.75
CA GLY A 5 -16.47 4.12 9.07
C GLY A 5 -15.15 3.69 9.65
N PHE A 6 -14.75 2.50 9.27
CA PHE A 6 -13.40 2.05 9.52
C PHE A 6 -12.88 1.27 8.32
N ASP A 7 -11.58 1.36 8.15
CA ASP A 7 -10.85 0.54 7.19
C ASP A 7 -10.89 -0.91 7.65
N ASN A 8 -11.57 -1.78 6.90
CA ASN A 8 -11.62 -3.21 7.18
C ASN A 8 -10.32 -3.92 6.84
N ASN A 9 -9.40 -3.27 6.12
CA ASN A 9 -8.16 -3.91 5.74
C ASN A 9 -7.33 -4.16 7.01
N GLN A 10 -7.24 -5.43 7.40
CA GLN A 10 -6.30 -5.86 8.43
C GLN A 10 -4.87 -5.73 7.89
N GLN A 11 -3.85 -5.91 8.74
CA GLN A 11 -2.48 -5.79 8.28
C GLN A 11 -2.21 -6.80 7.16
N THR A 12 -1.98 -6.28 5.95
CA THR A 12 -1.93 -7.05 4.71
C THR A 12 -0.69 -6.67 3.90
N ILE A 13 -0.03 -7.65 3.28
CA ILE A 13 0.98 -7.40 2.26
C ILE A 13 0.50 -7.88 0.89
N THR A 14 0.82 -7.10 -0.14
CA THR A 14 0.51 -7.46 -1.52
C THR A 14 1.64 -8.30 -2.11
N LEU A 15 1.31 -9.52 -2.53
CA LEU A 15 2.25 -10.44 -3.16
C LEU A 15 1.64 -10.99 -4.44
N THR A 16 2.48 -11.55 -5.30
CA THR A 16 2.00 -12.07 -6.58
C THR A 16 1.45 -13.46 -6.36
N GLN A 17 0.18 -13.64 -6.73
CA GLN A 17 -0.52 -14.91 -6.68
C GLN A 17 -0.79 -15.40 -8.09
N ALA A 18 -0.50 -16.67 -8.34
CA ALA A 18 -0.66 -17.27 -9.66
C ALA A 18 -1.16 -18.71 -9.57
N ILE A 19 -2.14 -19.03 -10.39
CA ILE A 19 -2.74 -20.34 -10.51
C ILE A 19 -1.92 -21.23 -11.44
N VAL A 20 -1.73 -22.48 -11.03
CA VAL A 20 -1.13 -23.53 -11.86
C VAL A 20 -2.13 -23.93 -12.95
N VAL A 21 -1.78 -23.70 -14.21
CA VAL A 21 -2.62 -23.96 -15.39
C VAL A 21 -2.23 -25.21 -16.17
N SER A 22 -1.01 -25.72 -15.96
CA SER A 22 -0.56 -26.98 -16.58
C SER A 22 0.21 -27.84 -15.58
N GLY A 23 -0.06 -29.15 -15.58
CA GLY A 23 0.50 -30.08 -14.60
C GLY A 23 -0.38 -31.33 -14.50
N SER A 24 -0.31 -32.01 -13.36
CA SER A 24 -1.16 -33.18 -13.07
C SER A 24 -2.41 -32.76 -12.30
N PHE A 25 -3.49 -33.53 -12.45
CA PHE A 25 -4.61 -33.45 -11.51
C PHE A 25 -4.15 -33.84 -10.10
N LEU A 26 -4.80 -33.26 -9.09
CA LEU A 26 -4.75 -33.80 -7.73
C LEU A 26 -5.27 -35.25 -7.76
N SER A 27 -4.36 -36.21 -7.59
CA SER A 27 -4.69 -37.63 -7.49
C SER A 27 -3.70 -38.32 -6.57
N ALA A 28 -4.09 -39.46 -5.99
CA ALA A 28 -3.21 -40.27 -5.15
C ALA A 28 -1.91 -40.72 -5.84
N ALA A 29 -1.86 -40.69 -7.19
CA ALA A 29 -0.70 -41.10 -7.99
C ALA A 29 0.15 -39.92 -8.51
N SER A 30 -0.28 -38.66 -8.30
CA SER A 30 0.48 -37.51 -8.76
C SER A 30 1.62 -37.18 -7.79
N SER A 31 2.87 -37.23 -8.26
CA SER A 31 4.06 -36.80 -7.51
C SER A 31 4.46 -35.34 -7.74
N SER A 32 3.73 -34.59 -8.59
CA SER A 32 4.05 -33.20 -8.96
C SER A 32 3.95 -32.23 -7.76
N ASP A 33 4.89 -31.27 -7.66
CA ASP A 33 4.78 -30.14 -6.70
C ASP A 33 3.64 -29.20 -7.05
N MET A 34 3.24 -29.13 -8.31
CA MET A 34 2.30 -28.14 -8.82
C MET A 34 1.08 -28.83 -9.44
N PRO A 35 0.12 -29.27 -8.61
CA PRO A 35 -1.17 -29.71 -9.11
C PRO A 35 -1.91 -28.56 -9.81
N ILE A 36 -2.61 -28.88 -10.92
CA ILE A 36 -3.45 -27.91 -11.63
C ILE A 36 -4.48 -27.30 -10.67
N ALA A 37 -4.76 -26.00 -10.84
CA ALA A 37 -5.67 -25.18 -10.03
C ALA A 37 -5.19 -24.85 -8.60
N MET A 38 -3.97 -25.21 -8.22
CA MET A 38 -3.31 -24.69 -7.01
C MET A 38 -2.90 -23.23 -7.24
N ILE A 39 -3.04 -22.39 -6.23
CA ILE A 39 -2.57 -21.00 -6.23
C ILE A 39 -1.24 -20.93 -5.50
N ARG A 40 -0.24 -20.32 -6.14
CA ARG A 40 1.11 -20.13 -5.62
C ARG A 40 1.37 -18.67 -5.33
N THR A 41 2.01 -18.40 -4.20
CA THR A 41 2.36 -17.04 -3.77
C THR A 41 3.86 -16.82 -3.96
N PHE A 42 4.24 -15.67 -4.52
CA PHE A 42 5.64 -15.33 -4.79
C PHE A 42 6.02 -13.99 -4.19
N ALA A 43 7.23 -13.94 -3.62
CA ALA A 43 7.83 -12.73 -3.06
C ALA A 43 8.43 -11.80 -4.15
N PHE A 44 8.11 -12.01 -5.42
CA PHE A 44 8.51 -11.24 -6.58
C PHE A 44 7.39 -11.27 -7.64
N ASP A 45 7.33 -10.24 -8.49
CA ASP A 45 6.16 -10.06 -9.36
C ASP A 45 6.26 -10.64 -10.78
N ASN A 46 7.48 -10.88 -11.26
CA ASN A 46 7.70 -11.42 -12.60
C ASN A 46 7.74 -12.95 -12.56
N ILE A 47 6.58 -13.58 -12.60
CA ILE A 47 6.47 -15.04 -12.68
C ILE A 47 6.70 -15.47 -14.14
N LEU A 48 7.89 -16.00 -14.41
CA LEU A 48 8.31 -16.50 -15.73
C LEU A 48 8.25 -18.04 -15.79
N THR A 49 7.18 -18.66 -15.30
CA THR A 49 7.01 -20.12 -15.39
C THR A 49 6.20 -20.48 -16.63
N SER A 50 6.39 -21.70 -17.14
CA SER A 50 5.54 -22.24 -18.21
C SER A 50 4.19 -22.73 -17.70
N VAL A 51 4.02 -22.86 -16.37
CA VAL A 51 2.89 -23.55 -15.76
C VAL A 51 1.96 -22.70 -14.91
N THR A 52 2.29 -21.45 -14.58
CA THR A 52 1.38 -20.58 -13.82
C THR A 52 0.97 -19.33 -14.57
N LEU A 53 -0.26 -18.86 -14.35
CA LEU A 53 -0.77 -17.57 -14.79
C LEU A 53 -1.19 -16.74 -13.58
N LYS A 54 -0.97 -15.41 -13.61
CA LYS A 54 -1.38 -14.54 -12.51
C LYS A 54 -2.90 -14.61 -12.29
N ASP A 55 -3.31 -14.65 -11.02
CA ASP A 55 -4.72 -14.65 -10.60
C ASP A 55 -5.34 -13.25 -10.72
N GLN A 56 -5.50 -12.78 -11.95
CA GLN A 56 -6.03 -11.46 -12.30
C GLN A 56 -7.31 -11.55 -13.16
N GLY A 57 -8.09 -12.63 -13.02
CA GLY A 57 -9.39 -12.76 -13.68
C GLY A 57 -9.33 -13.00 -15.20
N GLN A 58 -8.22 -13.52 -15.71
CA GLN A 58 -8.00 -13.70 -17.14
C GLN A 58 -9.03 -14.67 -17.75
N LEU A 59 -9.59 -14.30 -18.91
CA LEU A 59 -10.48 -15.16 -19.70
C LEU A 59 -9.65 -16.14 -20.54
N LEU A 60 -9.87 -17.44 -20.37
CA LEU A 60 -9.20 -18.50 -21.13
C LEU A 60 -10.18 -19.27 -22.02
N THR A 61 -9.68 -19.78 -23.14
CA THR A 61 -10.42 -20.73 -23.97
C THR A 61 -10.38 -22.13 -23.35
N ILE A 62 -11.51 -22.84 -23.38
CA ILE A 62 -11.59 -24.24 -22.96
C ILE A 62 -10.66 -25.11 -23.81
N LYS A 63 -10.61 -24.84 -25.12
CA LYS A 63 -9.67 -25.52 -26.03
C LYS A 63 -8.23 -25.27 -25.61
N GLY A 64 -7.50 -26.32 -25.27
CA GLY A 64 -6.13 -26.27 -24.75
C GLY A 64 -6.00 -26.09 -23.23
N ASN A 65 -7.10 -25.91 -22.51
CA ASN A 65 -7.13 -25.78 -21.04
C ASN A 65 -8.21 -26.69 -20.42
N GLU A 66 -8.53 -27.81 -21.06
CA GLU A 66 -9.65 -28.68 -20.70
C GLU A 66 -9.51 -29.21 -19.27
N SER A 67 -8.31 -29.59 -18.85
CA SER A 67 -8.04 -30.09 -17.50
C SER A 67 -8.28 -29.04 -16.42
N LEU A 68 -7.90 -27.78 -16.67
CA LEU A 68 -8.16 -26.68 -15.76
C LEU A 68 -9.67 -26.36 -15.72
N PHE A 69 -10.33 -26.36 -16.88
CA PHE A 69 -11.78 -26.16 -16.97
C PHE A 69 -12.58 -27.23 -16.21
N VAL A 70 -12.15 -28.50 -16.21
CA VAL A 70 -12.81 -29.56 -15.41
C VAL A 70 -12.84 -29.20 -13.91
N LEU A 71 -11.83 -28.50 -13.40
CA LEU A 71 -11.73 -28.12 -11.99
C LEU A 71 -12.44 -26.80 -11.68
N LEU A 72 -12.30 -25.80 -12.56
CA LEU A 72 -12.82 -24.45 -12.34
C LEU A 72 -14.25 -24.26 -12.86
N GLY A 73 -14.65 -24.97 -13.92
CA GLY A 73 -15.91 -24.76 -14.63
C GLY A 73 -16.12 -23.27 -14.94
N THR A 74 -17.24 -22.71 -14.48
CA THR A 74 -17.57 -21.28 -14.56
C THR A 74 -17.57 -20.59 -13.18
N ILE A 75 -16.88 -21.17 -12.18
CA ILE A 75 -16.83 -20.64 -10.79
C ILE A 75 -16.44 -19.16 -10.75
N TYR A 76 -15.50 -18.75 -11.61
CA TYR A 76 -14.99 -17.38 -11.69
C TYR A 76 -15.54 -16.58 -12.89
N GLY A 77 -16.52 -17.14 -13.62
CA GLY A 77 -17.14 -16.57 -14.80
C GLY A 77 -16.76 -17.26 -16.13
N GLY A 78 -17.18 -16.63 -17.23
CA GLY A 78 -17.12 -17.18 -18.60
C GLY A 78 -18.45 -17.82 -19.02
N ASP A 79 -18.54 -18.23 -20.28
CA ASP A 79 -19.75 -18.77 -20.88
C ASP A 79 -19.91 -20.30 -20.69
N GLY A 80 -18.85 -20.99 -20.25
CA GLY A 80 -18.85 -22.44 -19.98
C GLY A 80 -18.95 -23.32 -21.23
N SER A 81 -18.91 -22.72 -22.43
CA SER A 81 -19.04 -23.41 -23.72
C SER A 81 -17.80 -23.26 -24.60
N GLN A 82 -17.18 -22.07 -24.57
CA GLN A 82 -15.95 -21.74 -25.27
C GLN A 82 -14.87 -21.25 -24.32
N ASN A 83 -15.27 -20.61 -23.21
CA ASN A 83 -14.35 -19.94 -22.31
C ASN A 83 -14.77 -20.04 -20.84
N PHE A 84 -13.80 -19.78 -19.97
CA PHE A 84 -13.94 -19.68 -18.52
C PHE A 84 -12.92 -18.66 -17.98
N ASN A 85 -13.19 -18.09 -16.81
CA ASN A 85 -12.27 -17.17 -16.15
C ASN A 85 -11.37 -17.88 -15.13
N LEU A 86 -10.17 -17.35 -14.97
CA LEU A 86 -9.31 -17.60 -13.82
C LEU A 86 -9.79 -16.82 -12.58
N PRO A 87 -9.33 -17.18 -11.36
CA PRO A 87 -9.52 -16.37 -10.18
C PRO A 87 -8.99 -14.94 -10.34
N ASP A 88 -9.64 -13.97 -9.70
CA ASP A 88 -9.13 -12.60 -9.58
C ASP A 88 -8.85 -12.26 -8.10
N LEU A 89 -7.59 -12.43 -7.70
CA LEU A 89 -7.10 -12.10 -6.37
C LEU A 89 -6.58 -10.66 -6.25
N THR A 90 -6.71 -9.84 -7.29
CA THR A 90 -6.26 -8.44 -7.28
C THR A 90 -6.88 -7.67 -6.12
N GLY A 91 -6.04 -7.27 -5.16
CA GLY A 91 -6.44 -6.55 -3.94
C GLY A 91 -7.28 -7.37 -2.95
N LYS A 92 -7.36 -8.70 -3.10
CA LYS A 92 -8.21 -9.59 -2.31
C LYS A 92 -7.39 -10.61 -1.53
N VAL A 93 -7.86 -10.95 -0.34
CA VAL A 93 -7.28 -12.01 0.50
C VAL A 93 -7.98 -13.34 0.24
N GLU A 94 -7.23 -14.44 0.30
CA GLU A 94 -7.77 -15.79 0.23
C GLU A 94 -8.48 -16.17 1.54
N VAL A 95 -9.74 -16.60 1.45
CA VAL A 95 -10.51 -17.12 2.60
C VAL A 95 -11.03 -18.51 2.27
N GLY A 96 -10.95 -19.43 3.23
CA GLY A 96 -11.43 -20.79 3.01
C GLY A 96 -12.95 -20.81 2.77
N SER A 97 -13.38 -21.51 1.74
CA SER A 97 -14.79 -21.62 1.36
C SER A 97 -15.60 -22.29 2.47
N GLN A 98 -16.88 -21.93 2.58
CA GLN A 98 -17.81 -22.48 3.57
C GLN A 98 -19.24 -22.51 3.01
N SER A 99 -20.15 -23.22 3.68
CA SER A 99 -21.54 -23.36 3.19
C SER A 99 -22.27 -22.03 2.98
N SER A 100 -21.95 -21.00 3.78
CA SER A 100 -22.53 -19.66 3.68
C SER A 100 -21.84 -18.75 2.66
N ALA A 101 -20.69 -19.15 2.12
CA ALA A 101 -19.92 -18.35 1.16
C ALA A 101 -19.18 -19.30 0.21
N SER A 102 -19.76 -19.48 -0.97
CA SER A 102 -19.35 -20.50 -1.94
C SER A 102 -17.95 -20.23 -2.51
N LEU A 103 -17.30 -21.29 -2.98
CA LEU A 103 -16.06 -21.20 -3.76
C LEU A 103 -16.21 -20.19 -4.91
N GLY A 104 -15.20 -19.33 -5.11
CA GLY A 104 -15.19 -18.29 -6.13
C GLY A 104 -15.99 -17.03 -5.82
N GLN A 105 -16.79 -17.03 -4.74
CA GLN A 105 -17.49 -15.83 -4.30
C GLN A 105 -16.51 -14.80 -3.74
N VAL A 106 -16.64 -13.56 -4.19
CA VAL A 106 -15.97 -12.40 -3.57
C VAL A 106 -16.86 -11.88 -2.44
N THR A 107 -16.25 -11.64 -1.28
CA THR A 107 -16.93 -11.12 -0.08
C THR A 107 -16.12 -9.99 0.55
N GLY A 108 -16.74 -9.26 1.48
CA GLY A 108 -16.09 -8.17 2.20
C GLY A 108 -15.91 -6.89 1.37
N GLU A 109 -15.48 -5.84 2.06
CA GLU A 109 -15.27 -4.50 1.50
C GLU A 109 -14.09 -3.84 2.21
N SER A 110 -13.35 -2.95 1.54
CA SER A 110 -12.19 -2.29 2.16
C SER A 110 -12.57 -1.24 3.21
N GLN A 111 -13.79 -0.72 3.16
CA GLN A 111 -14.27 0.31 4.06
C GLN A 111 -15.68 -0.06 4.48
N THR A 112 -15.92 -0.17 5.78
CA THR A 112 -17.29 -0.30 6.27
C THR A 112 -17.87 1.05 6.59
N THR A 113 -19.05 1.32 6.04
CA THR A 113 -19.86 2.50 6.32
C THR A 113 -20.95 2.11 7.32
N LEU A 114 -20.88 2.60 8.57
CA LEU A 114 -21.80 2.17 9.64
C LEU A 114 -23.22 2.70 9.44
N THR A 115 -24.23 1.87 9.68
CA THR A 115 -25.64 2.30 9.79
C THR A 115 -25.99 2.77 11.20
N ASP A 116 -27.11 3.49 11.36
CA ASP A 116 -27.56 4.01 12.67
C ASP A 116 -27.71 2.88 13.71
N ASP A 117 -28.23 1.71 13.32
CA ASP A 117 -28.39 0.56 14.20
C ASP A 117 -27.05 -0.06 14.66
N GLN A 118 -26.00 0.08 13.84
CA GLN A 118 -24.67 -0.44 14.10
C GLN A 118 -23.83 0.45 15.03
N LEU A 119 -24.28 1.69 15.26
CA LEU A 119 -23.63 2.59 16.19
C LEU A 119 -23.81 2.12 17.65
N PRO A 120 -22.84 2.42 18.54
CA PRO A 120 -23.00 2.22 19.98
C PRO A 120 -24.19 3.01 20.56
N PRO A 121 -24.77 2.62 21.71
CA PRO A 121 -25.97 3.26 22.22
C PRO A 121 -25.74 4.71 22.68
N ALA A 122 -24.49 5.08 22.98
CA ALA A 122 -24.13 6.47 23.23
C ALA A 122 -24.33 7.38 22.01
N LEU A 123 -24.32 6.84 20.79
CA LEU A 123 -24.55 7.56 19.54
C LEU A 123 -25.97 7.34 18.99
N GLY A 124 -26.90 6.82 19.81
CA GLY A 124 -28.29 6.57 19.43
C GLY A 124 -28.53 5.27 18.66
N GLY A 125 -27.51 4.42 18.49
CA GLY A 125 -27.65 3.10 17.87
C GLY A 125 -27.96 1.98 18.87
N VAL A 126 -27.96 0.74 18.40
CA VAL A 126 -28.21 -0.45 19.24
C VAL A 126 -27.07 -1.46 19.20
N SER A 127 -25.88 -1.05 18.74
CA SER A 127 -24.66 -1.87 18.62
C SER A 127 -24.85 -3.15 17.81
N GLN A 128 -25.64 -3.09 16.73
CA GLN A 128 -25.67 -4.20 15.80
C GLN A 128 -24.27 -4.51 15.30
N SER A 129 -24.02 -5.78 15.05
CA SER A 129 -22.70 -6.22 14.62
C SER A 129 -22.42 -5.76 13.18
N VAL A 130 -21.17 -5.40 12.95
CA VAL A 130 -20.68 -4.87 11.68
C VAL A 130 -19.82 -5.91 11.01
N ASN A 131 -19.92 -6.06 9.68
CA ASN A 131 -19.04 -6.97 8.95
C ASN A 131 -17.59 -6.47 9.02
N ASN A 132 -16.67 -7.37 9.37
CA ASN A 132 -15.25 -7.07 9.53
C ASN A 132 -14.38 -7.82 8.50
N ALA A 133 -14.97 -8.14 7.34
CA ALA A 133 -14.28 -8.78 6.24
C ALA A 133 -13.77 -7.74 5.25
N GLN A 134 -12.45 -7.71 5.05
CA GLN A 134 -11.84 -7.03 3.90
C GLN A 134 -12.15 -7.77 2.59
N PRO A 135 -11.91 -7.15 1.41
CA PRO A 135 -12.14 -7.82 0.13
C PRO A 135 -11.42 -9.16 0.08
N SER A 136 -12.19 -10.22 -0.09
CA SER A 136 -11.73 -11.59 0.04
C SER A 136 -12.32 -12.45 -1.07
N LEU A 137 -11.51 -13.37 -1.61
CA LEU A 137 -11.95 -14.38 -2.55
C LEU A 137 -11.99 -15.75 -1.86
N ASN A 138 -13.11 -16.43 -1.98
CA ASN A 138 -13.26 -17.74 -1.38
C ASN A 138 -12.56 -18.82 -2.22
N VAL A 139 -11.66 -19.55 -1.59
CA VAL A 139 -10.87 -20.66 -2.16
C VAL A 139 -10.94 -21.88 -1.26
N ASN A 140 -10.50 -23.04 -1.71
CA ASN A 140 -10.29 -24.18 -0.82
C ASN A 140 -8.85 -24.13 -0.29
N TYR A 141 -8.64 -24.48 0.97
CA TYR A 141 -7.29 -24.72 1.48
C TYR A 141 -7.05 -26.22 1.59
N LEU A 142 -5.95 -26.67 1.00
CA LEU A 142 -5.51 -28.06 1.05
C LEU A 142 -4.23 -28.16 1.86
N ILE A 143 -4.10 -29.21 2.66
CA ILE A 143 -2.87 -29.55 3.38
C ILE A 143 -2.27 -30.82 2.80
N ARG A 144 -0.96 -30.82 2.54
CA ARG A 144 -0.24 -32.04 2.14
C ARG A 144 -0.07 -32.97 3.34
N VAL A 145 -0.57 -34.19 3.22
CA VAL A 145 -0.60 -35.19 4.30
C VAL A 145 0.41 -36.32 4.13
N THR A 146 0.90 -36.52 2.91
CA THR A 146 1.99 -37.47 2.60
C THR A 146 2.94 -36.88 1.56
N SER A 147 4.20 -37.29 1.61
CA SER A 147 5.20 -37.00 0.58
C SER A 147 6.01 -38.26 0.29
N ASP A 148 6.34 -38.50 -0.98
CA ASP A 148 7.35 -39.48 -1.34
C ASP A 148 8.69 -38.80 -1.63
N SER A 149 9.78 -39.57 -1.67
CA SER A 149 11.13 -39.04 -1.91
C SER A 149 11.36 -38.52 -3.33
N SER A 150 10.41 -38.75 -4.24
CA SER A 150 10.41 -38.21 -5.59
C SER A 150 9.57 -36.94 -5.73
N SER A 151 8.83 -36.54 -4.68
CA SER A 151 7.97 -35.36 -4.71
C SER A 151 8.73 -34.15 -4.15
N PRO A 152 8.81 -33.06 -4.91
CA PRO A 152 9.43 -31.81 -4.46
C PRO A 152 8.73 -31.09 -3.28
N GLY A 153 7.49 -31.46 -2.94
CA GLY A 153 6.73 -30.85 -1.84
C GLY A 153 6.97 -31.51 -0.48
N PHE A 154 6.47 -30.89 0.59
CA PHE A 154 6.70 -31.37 1.97
C PHE A 154 5.42 -31.46 2.79
N VAL A 155 5.37 -32.47 3.66
CA VAL A 155 4.22 -32.71 4.54
C VAL A 155 3.98 -31.50 5.45
N GLY A 156 2.72 -31.08 5.54
CA GLY A 156 2.29 -29.92 6.33
C GLY A 156 2.28 -28.59 5.60
N GLU A 157 2.65 -28.53 4.31
CA GLU A 157 2.37 -27.36 3.47
C GLU A 157 0.85 -27.18 3.32
N VAL A 158 0.42 -25.92 3.30
CA VAL A 158 -0.97 -25.53 3.14
C VAL A 158 -1.07 -24.55 1.98
N ASP A 159 -1.91 -24.87 1.01
CA ASP A 159 -2.02 -24.13 -0.23
C ASP A 159 -3.47 -23.83 -0.58
N ALA A 160 -3.69 -22.67 -1.19
CA ALA A 160 -4.97 -22.32 -1.77
C ALA A 160 -5.21 -23.09 -3.08
N PHE A 161 -6.45 -23.50 -3.27
CA PHE A 161 -6.91 -24.31 -4.39
C PHE A 161 -8.21 -23.71 -4.93
N ALA A 162 -8.16 -23.25 -6.18
CA ALA A 162 -9.28 -22.59 -6.85
C ALA A 162 -10.36 -23.57 -7.33
N GLY A 163 -10.00 -24.84 -7.50
CA GLY A 163 -10.87 -25.84 -8.10
C GLY A 163 -11.88 -26.46 -7.13
N SER A 164 -12.82 -27.19 -7.71
CA SER A 164 -13.75 -28.04 -6.96
C SER A 164 -13.05 -29.26 -6.36
N THR A 165 -13.40 -29.63 -5.12
CA THR A 165 -12.70 -30.67 -4.35
C THR A 165 -13.25 -32.08 -4.51
N PHE A 166 -14.28 -32.29 -5.34
CA PHE A 166 -14.93 -33.61 -5.52
C PHE A 166 -13.98 -34.70 -6.05
N MET A 167 -12.85 -34.31 -6.65
CA MET A 167 -11.81 -35.21 -7.15
C MET A 167 -10.73 -35.55 -6.11
N ILE A 168 -10.73 -34.92 -4.91
CA ILE A 168 -9.66 -35.04 -3.89
C ILE A 168 -9.92 -36.22 -2.92
N SER A 169 -10.77 -37.18 -3.28
CA SER A 169 -11.06 -38.33 -2.40
C SER A 169 -9.89 -39.32 -2.35
N GLY A 170 -9.01 -39.15 -1.35
CA GLY A 170 -7.84 -39.99 -1.09
C GLY A 170 -6.62 -39.57 -1.91
N GLY A 171 -5.50 -39.29 -1.24
CA GLY A 171 -4.25 -38.90 -1.91
C GLY A 171 -3.27 -38.12 -1.03
N GLN A 172 -2.36 -37.38 -1.66
CA GLN A 172 -1.32 -36.58 -0.98
C GLN A 172 -1.85 -35.33 -0.28
N PHE A 173 -3.07 -34.88 -0.60
CA PHE A 173 -3.68 -33.68 -0.05
C PHE A 173 -5.06 -33.97 0.53
N LEU A 174 -5.40 -33.29 1.63
CA LEU A 174 -6.73 -33.26 2.21
C LEU A 174 -7.19 -31.81 2.38
N VAL A 175 -8.50 -31.58 2.39
CA VAL A 175 -9.05 -30.25 2.70
C VAL A 175 -8.74 -29.90 4.15
N ALA A 176 -8.21 -28.71 4.41
CA ALA A 176 -7.90 -28.20 5.74
C ALA A 176 -9.17 -27.70 6.45
N ALA A 177 -10.09 -28.62 6.80
CA ALA A 177 -11.38 -28.32 7.40
C ALA A 177 -11.50 -28.74 8.88
N GLY A 178 -10.38 -29.04 9.54
CA GLY A 178 -10.36 -29.40 10.96
C GLY A 178 -10.73 -30.85 11.28
N GLN A 179 -10.81 -31.75 10.30
CA GLN A 179 -11.13 -33.15 10.57
C GLN A 179 -10.08 -33.82 11.48
N LEU A 180 -10.56 -34.72 12.35
CA LEU A 180 -9.71 -35.63 13.11
C LEU A 180 -9.23 -36.77 12.21
N LEU A 181 -7.92 -36.99 12.20
CA LEU A 181 -7.26 -38.07 11.47
C LEU A 181 -6.64 -39.08 12.44
N PRO A 182 -6.67 -40.38 12.10
CA PRO A 182 -5.98 -41.40 12.87
C PRO A 182 -4.46 -41.31 12.67
N ILE A 183 -3.72 -41.27 13.78
CA ILE A 183 -2.24 -41.19 13.78
C ILE A 183 -1.63 -42.38 13.03
N ALA A 184 -2.25 -43.57 13.13
CA ALA A 184 -1.79 -44.79 12.47
C ALA A 184 -1.77 -44.70 10.93
N GLU A 185 -2.62 -43.86 10.34
CA GLU A 185 -2.73 -43.69 8.89
C GLU A 185 -1.86 -42.54 8.37
N TYR A 186 -1.65 -41.49 9.18
CA TYR A 186 -0.89 -40.29 8.80
C TYR A 186 0.27 -39.98 9.77
N PRO A 187 1.19 -40.92 10.03
CA PRO A 187 2.24 -40.73 11.04
C PRO A 187 3.24 -39.61 10.67
N GLN A 188 3.51 -39.41 9.37
CA GLN A 188 4.40 -38.34 8.90
C GLN A 188 3.82 -36.96 9.18
N LEU A 189 2.52 -36.77 8.92
CA LEU A 189 1.86 -35.50 9.20
C LEU A 189 1.76 -35.25 10.70
N TYR A 190 1.42 -36.28 11.49
CA TYR A 190 1.42 -36.16 12.95
C TYR A 190 2.79 -35.74 13.50
N ALA A 191 3.90 -36.25 12.95
CA ALA A 191 5.24 -35.84 13.37
C ALA A 191 5.52 -34.34 13.10
N VAL A 192 4.85 -33.74 12.11
CA VAL A 192 5.01 -32.33 11.72
C VAL A 192 4.09 -31.40 12.51
N ILE A 193 2.80 -31.74 12.63
CA ILE A 193 1.79 -30.84 13.21
C ILE A 193 1.32 -31.23 14.61
N GLY A 194 1.68 -32.43 15.09
CA GLY A 194 1.31 -32.94 16.41
C GLY A 194 -0.18 -32.78 16.70
N THR A 195 -0.50 -32.32 17.91
CA THR A 195 -1.86 -31.99 18.35
C THR A 195 -2.15 -30.49 18.29
N THR A 196 -1.36 -29.70 17.55
CA THR A 196 -1.48 -28.23 17.50
C THR A 196 -2.90 -27.76 17.16
N TYR A 197 -3.63 -28.50 16.33
CA TYR A 197 -5.00 -28.17 15.92
C TYR A 197 -6.08 -29.02 16.60
N GLY A 198 -5.70 -29.92 17.52
CA GLY A 198 -6.60 -30.80 18.27
C GLY A 198 -6.25 -32.30 18.17
N GLY A 199 -7.14 -33.13 18.75
CA GLY A 199 -6.98 -34.58 18.89
C GLY A 199 -6.37 -34.99 20.25
N ASP A 200 -6.29 -36.29 20.49
CA ASP A 200 -5.84 -36.85 21.76
C ASP A 200 -4.32 -37.12 21.82
N GLY A 201 -3.62 -37.04 20.69
CA GLY A 201 -2.18 -37.31 20.59
C GLY A 201 -1.79 -38.78 20.83
N GLN A 202 -2.77 -39.68 20.89
CA GLN A 202 -2.59 -41.11 21.12
C GLN A 202 -3.13 -41.92 19.94
N ALA A 203 -4.40 -41.72 19.59
CA ALA A 203 -5.05 -42.33 18.44
C ALA A 203 -5.29 -41.31 17.32
N THR A 204 -5.50 -40.04 17.67
CA THR A 204 -5.97 -39.02 16.73
C THR A 204 -5.26 -37.68 16.90
N PHE A 205 -5.21 -36.94 15.80
CA PHE A 205 -4.82 -35.53 15.73
C PHE A 205 -5.73 -34.80 14.74
N ALA A 206 -5.85 -33.48 14.82
CA ALA A 206 -6.68 -32.70 13.91
C ALA A 206 -5.85 -31.94 12.87
N LEU A 207 -6.44 -31.74 11.69
CA LEU A 207 -5.93 -30.79 10.69
C LEU A 207 -6.21 -29.34 11.10
N PRO A 208 -5.50 -28.35 10.51
CA PRO A 208 -5.95 -26.96 10.58
C PRO A 208 -7.38 -26.83 10.04
N ASN A 209 -8.16 -25.95 10.65
CA ASN A 209 -9.50 -25.60 10.19
C ASN A 209 -9.49 -24.20 9.58
N LEU A 210 -9.43 -24.14 8.26
CA LEU A 210 -9.41 -22.90 7.47
C LEU A 210 -10.77 -22.56 6.85
N THR A 211 -11.82 -23.35 7.11
CA THR A 211 -13.19 -23.06 6.67
C THR A 211 -13.63 -21.69 7.18
N GLY A 212 -13.96 -20.77 6.26
CA GLY A 212 -14.34 -19.39 6.57
C GLY A 212 -13.21 -18.53 7.15
N ARG A 213 -11.94 -18.94 7.01
CA ARG A 213 -10.79 -18.22 7.59
C ARG A 213 -9.71 -17.93 6.55
N SER A 214 -9.03 -16.80 6.74
CA SER A 214 -7.76 -16.51 6.08
C SER A 214 -6.59 -17.13 6.83
N ILE A 215 -5.45 -17.28 6.16
CA ILE A 215 -4.19 -17.60 6.84
C ILE A 215 -3.56 -16.28 7.30
N ILE A 216 -3.16 -16.21 8.57
CA ILE A 216 -2.40 -15.10 9.12
C ILE A 216 -1.05 -15.62 9.61
N GLY A 217 0.03 -14.89 9.34
CA GLY A 217 1.36 -15.35 9.73
C GLY A 217 1.59 -15.29 11.24
N THR A 218 2.27 -16.30 11.78
CA THR A 218 2.69 -16.33 13.18
C THR A 218 3.65 -15.19 13.54
N SER A 219 3.66 -14.83 14.82
CA SER A 219 4.56 -13.82 15.38
C SER A 219 4.97 -14.19 16.80
N SER A 220 5.74 -13.32 17.46
CA SER A 220 6.05 -13.47 18.89
C SER A 220 4.80 -13.46 19.78
N THR A 221 3.72 -12.82 19.33
CA THR A 221 2.45 -12.68 20.06
C THR A 221 1.37 -13.62 19.55
N LEU A 222 1.41 -14.00 18.27
CA LEU A 222 0.46 -14.89 17.64
C LEU A 222 1.07 -16.27 17.39
N LYS A 223 0.70 -17.22 18.26
CA LYS A 223 1.21 -18.59 18.22
C LYS A 223 0.58 -19.41 17.10
N LEU A 224 1.33 -20.37 16.56
CA LEU A 224 0.85 -21.36 15.60
C LEU A 224 -0.43 -22.05 16.11
N GLY A 225 -1.43 -22.18 15.25
CA GLY A 225 -2.72 -22.79 15.56
C GLY A 225 -3.72 -21.88 16.28
N ALA A 226 -3.34 -20.66 16.64
CA ALA A 226 -4.27 -19.70 17.22
C ALA A 226 -5.31 -19.24 16.20
N VAL A 227 -6.59 -19.28 16.60
CA VAL A 227 -7.69 -18.66 15.85
C VAL A 227 -7.87 -17.23 16.35
N VAL A 228 -7.88 -16.28 15.43
CA VAL A 228 -8.01 -14.85 15.72
C VAL A 228 -9.07 -14.20 14.85
N GLY A 229 -9.39 -12.95 15.18
CA GLY A 229 -10.35 -12.15 14.45
C GLY A 229 -11.79 -12.63 14.63
N LYS A 230 -12.71 -11.83 14.09
CA LYS A 230 -14.15 -12.12 14.12
C LYS A 230 -14.77 -11.71 12.79
N GLN A 231 -15.78 -12.47 12.36
CA GLN A 231 -16.54 -12.17 11.14
C GLN A 231 -17.27 -10.84 11.28
N THR A 232 -17.74 -10.56 12.49
CA THR A 232 -18.39 -9.32 12.83
C THR A 232 -17.85 -8.73 14.13
N VAL A 233 -17.87 -7.41 14.21
CA VAL A 233 -17.47 -6.65 15.39
C VAL A 233 -18.69 -5.88 15.90
N SER A 234 -18.94 -5.96 17.20
CA SER A 234 -19.91 -5.07 17.86
C SER A 234 -19.15 -3.91 18.47
N LEU A 235 -19.50 -2.70 18.05
CA LEU A 235 -18.88 -1.48 18.56
C LEU A 235 -19.46 -1.17 19.94
N SER A 236 -18.59 -0.71 20.84
CA SER A 236 -18.99 -0.24 22.16
C SER A 236 -18.74 1.25 22.32
N ASN A 237 -19.29 1.86 23.37
CA ASN A 237 -19.03 3.25 23.72
C ASN A 237 -17.52 3.54 23.95
N ALA A 238 -16.70 2.52 24.21
CA ALA A 238 -15.26 2.70 24.31
C ALA A 238 -14.62 2.97 22.92
N ASN A 239 -15.19 2.39 21.86
CA ASN A 239 -14.68 2.50 20.49
C ASN A 239 -15.11 3.80 19.79
N VAL A 240 -16.14 4.45 20.31
CA VAL A 240 -16.55 5.79 19.88
C VAL A 240 -15.35 6.74 20.02
N PRO A 241 -15.09 7.59 19.02
CA PRO A 241 -14.05 8.61 19.10
C PRO A 241 -14.16 9.44 20.39
N VAL A 242 -13.03 9.95 20.89
CA VAL A 242 -13.05 10.84 22.06
C VAL A 242 -13.82 12.13 21.77
N SER A 243 -13.85 12.58 20.51
CA SER A 243 -14.67 13.72 20.06
C SER A 243 -16.14 13.54 20.40
N ASP A 244 -16.67 12.34 20.19
CA ASP A 244 -18.10 12.04 20.30
C ASP A 244 -18.46 11.46 21.69
N GLY A 245 -17.66 11.76 22.73
CA GLY A 245 -17.89 11.34 24.12
C GLY A 245 -17.48 9.89 24.43
N GLY A 246 -16.75 9.24 23.53
CA GLY A 246 -16.19 7.90 23.73
C GLY A 246 -14.79 7.88 24.34
N LYS A 247 -14.14 6.71 24.33
CA LYS A 247 -12.74 6.54 24.78
C LYS A 247 -11.73 6.48 23.64
N GLY A 248 -12.19 6.45 22.38
CA GLY A 248 -11.36 6.33 21.19
C GLY A 248 -10.51 5.05 21.15
N THR A 249 -10.93 4.00 21.87
CA THR A 249 -10.14 2.77 21.94
C THR A 249 -10.27 1.99 20.64
N SER A 250 -9.15 1.61 20.06
CA SER A 250 -9.14 0.72 18.91
C SER A 250 -9.80 -0.63 19.22
N PHE A 251 -10.38 -1.27 18.22
CA PHE A 251 -10.88 -2.65 18.29
C PHE A 251 -10.09 -3.54 17.32
N ASP A 252 -10.21 -4.85 17.52
CA ASP A 252 -9.59 -5.85 16.65
C ASP A 252 -10.25 -5.81 15.26
N ASN A 253 -9.45 -5.50 14.25
CA ASN A 253 -9.87 -5.38 12.86
C ASN A 253 -9.59 -6.66 12.06
N ARG A 254 -9.10 -7.73 12.71
CA ARG A 254 -8.82 -8.97 12.02
C ARG A 254 -10.11 -9.69 11.65
N ALA A 255 -10.25 -10.04 10.38
CA ALA A 255 -11.23 -11.03 9.93
C ALA A 255 -10.86 -12.40 10.52
N PRO A 256 -11.78 -13.40 10.52
CA PRO A 256 -11.45 -14.74 11.01
C PRO A 256 -10.19 -15.28 10.33
N GLY A 257 -9.19 -15.59 11.14
CA GLY A 257 -7.87 -16.03 10.69
C GLY A 257 -7.39 -17.21 11.52
N LEU A 258 -6.61 -18.09 10.88
CA LEU A 258 -5.85 -19.14 11.56
C LEU A 258 -4.36 -18.86 11.40
N ALA A 259 -3.65 -18.83 12.53
CA ALA A 259 -2.23 -18.57 12.57
C ALA A 259 -1.43 -19.77 12.05
N LEU A 260 -0.76 -19.61 10.90
CA LEU A 260 0.19 -20.57 10.32
C LEU A 260 1.55 -19.90 10.10
N ASN A 261 2.61 -20.68 9.98
CA ASN A 261 3.91 -20.13 9.60
C ASN A 261 3.90 -19.82 8.10
N TYR A 262 4.34 -18.63 7.70
CA TYR A 262 4.72 -18.40 6.31
C TYR A 262 6.21 -18.65 6.15
N ILE A 263 6.56 -19.48 5.18
CA ILE A 263 7.94 -19.82 4.84
C ILE A 263 8.24 -19.43 3.40
N ILE A 264 9.47 -19.02 3.14
CA ILE A 264 9.97 -18.64 1.82
C ILE A 264 11.10 -19.57 1.39
N CYS A 265 11.07 -19.99 0.14
CA CYS A 265 12.10 -20.82 -0.47
C CYS A 265 13.34 -19.98 -0.76
N VAL A 266 14.45 -20.31 -0.10
CA VAL A 266 15.76 -19.65 -0.28
C VAL A 266 16.76 -20.53 -1.03
N ASP A 267 16.47 -21.82 -1.13
CA ASP A 267 17.25 -22.82 -1.87
C ASP A 267 16.30 -23.64 -2.75
N GLY A 268 16.03 -23.10 -3.95
CA GLY A 268 15.10 -23.67 -4.92
C GLY A 268 15.50 -23.31 -6.34
N ALA A 269 14.72 -23.77 -7.32
CA ALA A 269 14.96 -23.46 -8.72
C ALA A 269 14.73 -21.96 -8.98
N TYR A 270 15.67 -21.30 -9.64
CA TYR A 270 15.47 -19.91 -10.07
C TYR A 270 14.28 -19.85 -11.06
N PRO A 271 13.30 -18.95 -10.89
CA PRO A 271 12.09 -18.91 -11.71
C PRO A 271 12.43 -18.67 -13.19
N ASN A 272 12.22 -19.69 -14.01
CA ASN A 272 12.42 -19.64 -15.45
C ASN A 272 11.51 -20.65 -16.17
N ALA A 273 11.31 -20.50 -17.49
CA ALA A 273 10.51 -21.45 -18.26
C ALA A 273 11.09 -22.87 -18.13
N GLY A 274 10.32 -23.80 -17.56
CA GLY A 274 10.73 -25.17 -17.27
C GLY A 274 11.23 -25.44 -15.85
N SER A 275 11.25 -24.45 -14.94
CA SER A 275 11.61 -24.63 -13.52
C SER A 275 10.53 -25.33 -12.68
N ASP A 276 9.61 -26.03 -13.31
CA ASP A 276 8.29 -26.39 -12.79
C ASP A 276 8.26 -27.78 -12.11
N ASN A 277 9.44 -28.38 -11.95
CA ASN A 277 9.62 -29.70 -11.36
C ASN A 277 9.96 -29.66 -9.84
N GLY A 278 9.88 -28.50 -9.18
CA GLY A 278 10.07 -28.39 -7.74
C GLY A 278 9.97 -26.98 -7.17
N PRO A 279 10.43 -26.74 -5.92
CA PRO A 279 10.26 -25.46 -5.23
C PRO A 279 10.92 -24.32 -5.98
N VAL A 280 10.17 -23.24 -6.19
CA VAL A 280 10.70 -22.06 -6.89
C VAL A 280 11.31 -21.10 -5.87
N MET A 281 12.52 -20.63 -6.14
CA MET A 281 13.20 -19.66 -5.28
C MET A 281 12.36 -18.39 -5.15
N GLY A 282 12.13 -17.93 -3.92
CA GLY A 282 11.27 -16.78 -3.61
C GLY A 282 9.77 -17.11 -3.54
N GLU A 283 9.36 -18.36 -3.76
CA GLU A 283 8.01 -18.84 -3.49
C GLU A 283 7.74 -18.81 -1.98
N ILE A 284 6.51 -18.45 -1.61
CA ILE A 284 6.01 -18.44 -0.25
C ILE A 284 4.93 -19.50 -0.12
N ARG A 285 5.04 -20.33 0.93
CA ARG A 285 4.01 -21.31 1.31
C ARG A 285 3.57 -21.07 2.74
N ALA A 286 2.31 -21.34 3.03
CA ALA A 286 1.86 -21.50 4.39
C ALA A 286 2.26 -22.90 4.89
N TYR A 287 2.61 -22.99 6.16
CA TYR A 287 3.13 -24.19 6.78
C TYR A 287 2.48 -24.41 8.15
N ALA A 288 1.83 -25.55 8.29
CA ALA A 288 1.09 -25.92 9.49
C ALA A 288 1.98 -26.49 10.61
N GLY A 289 3.23 -26.89 10.28
CA GLY A 289 4.20 -27.41 11.24
C GLY A 289 4.91 -26.31 12.03
N SER A 290 5.65 -26.72 13.07
CA SER A 290 6.41 -25.80 13.91
C SER A 290 7.62 -25.18 13.19
N ALA A 291 8.16 -24.08 13.71
CA ALA A 291 9.39 -23.50 13.16
C ALA A 291 10.60 -24.45 13.23
N ALA A 292 10.59 -25.43 14.14
CA ALA A 292 11.65 -26.43 14.29
C ALA A 292 11.59 -27.54 13.22
N SER A 293 10.46 -27.69 12.53
CA SER A 293 10.25 -28.70 11.48
C SER A 293 10.27 -28.11 10.08
N ILE A 294 10.62 -26.82 9.92
CA ILE A 294 10.72 -26.17 8.61
C ILE A 294 11.67 -26.99 7.72
N PRO A 295 11.25 -27.36 6.49
CA PRO A 295 12.07 -28.14 5.58
C PRO A 295 13.38 -27.43 5.21
N GLN A 296 14.40 -28.21 4.89
CA GLN A 296 15.64 -27.67 4.34
C GLN A 296 15.36 -26.83 3.08
N GLY A 297 16.07 -25.70 2.95
CA GLY A 297 15.91 -24.78 1.83
C GLY A 297 14.77 -23.76 1.98
N TRP A 298 14.04 -23.83 3.09
CA TRP A 298 13.01 -22.88 3.45
C TRP A 298 13.34 -22.17 4.76
N VAL A 299 12.92 -20.93 4.89
CA VAL A 299 13.06 -20.13 6.13
C VAL A 299 11.78 -19.36 6.40
N LEU A 300 11.59 -18.87 7.63
CA LEU A 300 10.44 -18.01 7.95
C LEU A 300 10.48 -16.71 7.14
N ALA A 301 9.34 -16.34 6.55
CA ALA A 301 9.13 -15.04 5.91
C ALA A 301 8.78 -13.98 6.97
N ASN A 302 9.74 -13.63 7.83
CA ASN A 302 9.56 -12.78 9.01
C ASN A 302 10.30 -11.44 8.94
N GLY A 303 10.69 -10.99 7.74
CA GLY A 303 11.43 -9.74 7.58
C GLY A 303 12.94 -9.84 7.81
N ALA A 304 13.51 -11.04 7.95
CA ALA A 304 14.94 -11.21 8.21
C ALA A 304 15.82 -10.52 7.16
N LEU A 305 16.87 -9.83 7.62
CA LEU A 305 17.92 -9.29 6.77
C LEU A 305 18.93 -10.39 6.41
N LEU A 306 19.10 -10.63 5.11
CA LEU A 306 20.04 -11.61 4.58
C LEU A 306 21.24 -10.93 3.92
N PRO A 307 22.47 -11.48 4.07
CA PRO A 307 23.63 -10.97 3.37
C PRO A 307 23.53 -11.28 1.87
N ILE A 308 23.71 -10.24 1.03
CA ILE A 308 23.65 -10.39 -0.44
C ILE A 308 24.71 -11.38 -0.92
N GLY A 309 25.93 -11.33 -0.37
CA GLY A 309 27.04 -12.18 -0.81
C GLY A 309 26.79 -13.69 -0.72
N GLN A 310 25.83 -14.14 0.11
CA GLN A 310 25.45 -15.56 0.22
C GLN A 310 24.10 -15.88 -0.44
N ASN A 311 23.33 -14.86 -0.83
CA ASN A 311 21.95 -14.99 -1.30
C ASN A 311 21.73 -14.19 -2.60
N VAL A 312 22.74 -14.17 -3.49
CA VAL A 312 22.76 -13.32 -4.69
C VAL A 312 21.56 -13.59 -5.60
N ALA A 313 21.22 -14.87 -5.80
CA ALA A 313 20.09 -15.28 -6.64
C ALA A 313 18.75 -14.80 -6.07
N LEU A 314 18.50 -15.02 -4.77
CA LEU A 314 17.29 -14.53 -4.11
C LEU A 314 17.21 -12.99 -4.11
N PHE A 315 18.34 -12.31 -3.87
CA PHE A 315 18.43 -10.85 -3.95
C PHE A 315 18.06 -10.31 -5.33
N SER A 316 18.43 -11.01 -6.41
CA SER A 316 18.08 -10.57 -7.77
C SER A 316 16.57 -10.50 -8.03
N LEU A 317 15.81 -11.38 -7.36
CA LEU A 317 14.35 -11.47 -7.45
C LEU A 317 13.69 -10.41 -6.57
N LEU A 318 14.08 -10.40 -5.28
CA LEU A 318 13.43 -9.58 -4.25
C LEU A 318 13.92 -8.13 -4.28
N GLY A 319 15.16 -7.89 -4.68
CA GLY A 319 15.83 -6.59 -4.56
C GLY A 319 15.78 -6.09 -3.13
N THR A 320 15.52 -4.79 -2.96
CA THR A 320 15.25 -4.16 -1.66
C THR A 320 13.77 -3.93 -1.41
N THR A 321 12.89 -4.69 -2.08
CA THR A 321 11.42 -4.50 -2.00
C THR A 321 10.93 -4.49 -0.56
N TYR A 322 11.49 -5.36 0.29
CA TYR A 322 11.12 -5.49 1.70
C TYR A 322 12.10 -4.80 2.65
N GLY A 323 13.08 -4.06 2.12
CA GLY A 323 14.11 -3.36 2.89
C GLY A 323 15.54 -3.89 2.68
N GLY A 324 16.45 -3.44 3.55
CA GLY A 324 17.89 -3.61 3.43
C GLY A 324 18.55 -2.51 2.59
N ASN A 325 19.89 -2.49 2.57
CA ASN A 325 20.67 -1.41 1.95
C ASN A 325 21.00 -1.64 0.47
N GLY A 326 20.65 -2.81 -0.10
CA GLY A 326 20.87 -3.15 -1.51
C GLY A 326 22.34 -3.24 -1.93
N THR A 327 23.27 -3.21 -0.98
CA THR A 327 24.72 -3.25 -1.22
C THR A 327 25.39 -4.39 -0.46
N THR A 328 25.04 -4.58 0.82
CA THR A 328 25.52 -5.70 1.65
C THR A 328 24.40 -6.61 2.10
N ASN A 329 23.15 -6.12 2.21
CA ASN A 329 22.00 -6.90 2.64
C ASN A 329 20.70 -6.49 1.95
N PHE A 330 19.71 -7.38 2.04
CA PHE A 330 18.31 -7.17 1.67
C PHE A 330 17.41 -7.89 2.67
N ALA A 331 16.13 -7.55 2.71
CA ALA A 331 15.16 -8.18 3.60
C ALA A 331 14.25 -9.18 2.87
N LEU A 332 13.85 -10.22 3.59
CA LEU A 332 12.71 -11.06 3.24
C LEU A 332 11.38 -10.31 3.49
N PRO A 333 10.25 -10.72 2.88
CA PRO A 333 8.94 -10.20 3.28
C PRO A 333 8.68 -10.49 4.76
N ASN A 334 8.00 -9.57 5.43
CA ASN A 334 7.56 -9.75 6.81
C ASN A 334 6.07 -10.10 6.84
N LEU A 335 5.80 -11.39 7.04
CA LEU A 335 4.45 -11.94 7.12
C LEU A 335 3.97 -12.16 8.56
N SER A 336 4.73 -11.74 9.57
CA SER A 336 4.29 -11.86 10.96
C SER A 336 3.07 -11.00 11.25
N ASP A 337 2.03 -11.59 11.86
CA ASP A 337 0.73 -10.96 12.11
C ASP A 337 0.11 -10.34 10.84
N THR A 338 0.43 -10.86 9.66
CA THR A 338 0.06 -10.27 8.37
C THR A 338 -0.63 -11.30 7.49
N VAL A 339 -1.66 -10.89 6.75
CA VAL A 339 -2.30 -11.69 5.70
C VAL A 339 -1.76 -11.32 4.32
N VAL A 340 -1.94 -12.20 3.33
CA VAL A 340 -1.49 -11.98 1.96
C VAL A 340 -2.68 -11.63 1.06
N ALA A 341 -2.53 -10.59 0.25
CA ALA A 341 -3.45 -10.27 -0.84
C ALA A 341 -2.74 -10.31 -2.20
N GLY A 342 -3.50 -10.60 -3.25
CA GLY A 342 -2.98 -10.60 -4.62
C GLY A 342 -2.62 -9.20 -5.11
N SER A 343 -1.45 -9.05 -5.71
CA SER A 343 -0.98 -7.78 -6.28
C SER A 343 -1.71 -7.40 -7.58
N GLY A 344 -1.96 -6.10 -7.76
CA GLY A 344 -2.53 -5.52 -8.99
C GLY A 344 -3.51 -4.38 -8.71
N GLY A 345 -3.96 -3.70 -9.78
CA GLY A 345 -4.88 -2.56 -9.65
C GLY A 345 -4.29 -1.44 -8.81
N SER A 346 -5.05 -0.89 -7.85
CA SER A 346 -4.60 0.17 -6.93
C SER A 346 -3.56 -0.30 -5.91
N GLN A 347 -3.38 -1.61 -5.75
CA GLN A 347 -2.51 -2.21 -4.73
C GLN A 347 -1.20 -2.70 -5.35
N SER A 348 -0.17 -1.83 -5.31
CA SER A 348 1.14 -2.13 -5.87
C SER A 348 1.80 -3.31 -5.16
N PHE A 349 2.48 -4.18 -5.90
CA PHE A 349 3.25 -5.31 -5.37
C PHE A 349 4.26 -4.91 -4.26
N GLY A 350 4.39 -5.75 -3.24
CA GLY A 350 5.36 -5.61 -2.15
C GLY A 350 5.01 -4.54 -1.11
N LYS A 351 3.83 -3.92 -1.21
CA LYS A 351 3.36 -2.92 -0.25
C LYS A 351 2.61 -3.58 0.90
N THR A 352 2.87 -3.09 2.11
CA THR A 352 2.06 -3.39 3.29
C THR A 352 1.04 -2.27 3.51
N TYR A 353 -0.20 -2.63 3.81
CA TYR A 353 -1.30 -1.70 4.09
C TYR A 353 -2.22 -2.28 5.17
N GLY A 354 -3.21 -1.49 5.58
CA GLY A 354 -4.17 -1.89 6.60
C GLY A 354 -3.55 -1.99 8.00
N SER A 355 -4.38 -2.36 8.97
CA SER A 355 -4.01 -2.48 10.37
C SER A 355 -4.85 -3.53 11.08
N ASN A 356 -4.22 -4.37 11.91
CA ASN A 356 -4.93 -5.36 12.73
C ASN A 356 -5.80 -4.74 13.82
N THR A 357 -5.69 -3.43 14.04
CA THR A 357 -6.59 -2.68 14.91
C THR A 357 -7.18 -1.50 14.16
N ALA A 358 -8.49 -1.31 14.28
CA ALA A 358 -9.21 -0.20 13.69
C ALA A 358 -9.63 0.78 14.77
N ILE A 359 -9.61 2.06 14.44
CA ILE A 359 -10.23 3.13 15.22
C ILE A 359 -11.36 3.66 14.35
N LEU A 360 -12.51 3.96 14.96
CA LEU A 360 -13.53 4.70 14.24
C LEU A 360 -12.95 6.08 13.90
N SER A 361 -12.70 6.30 12.63
CA SER A 361 -12.18 7.57 12.14
C SER A 361 -13.28 8.32 11.44
N VAL A 362 -13.25 9.63 11.57
CA VAL A 362 -14.12 10.49 10.80
C VAL A 362 -13.26 11.22 9.78
N SER A 363 -13.55 10.97 8.49
CA SER A 363 -12.80 11.45 7.32
C SER A 363 -12.44 12.93 7.45
N GLY A 364 -11.14 13.25 7.48
CA GLY A 364 -10.61 14.60 7.68
C GLY A 364 -10.69 15.44 6.40
N GLY A 365 -11.55 16.45 6.40
CA GLY A 365 -11.58 17.52 5.40
C GLY A 365 -10.63 18.68 5.75
N ALA A 366 -10.69 19.76 4.99
CA ALA A 366 -10.01 21.04 5.25
C ALA A 366 -10.53 21.79 6.49
N CYS A 367 -9.74 21.97 7.56
CA CYS A 367 -10.26 22.43 8.87
C CYS A 367 -9.49 23.58 9.53
N PHE A 368 -10.19 24.36 10.35
CA PHE A 368 -9.66 25.37 11.25
C PHE A 368 -9.28 24.76 12.60
N CYS A 369 -8.07 25.00 13.13
CA CYS A 369 -7.77 24.56 14.50
C CYS A 369 -8.51 25.42 15.53
N ARG A 370 -8.74 24.86 16.72
CA ARG A 370 -9.35 25.58 17.85
C ARG A 370 -8.70 26.95 18.08
N GLY A 371 -9.52 27.98 18.33
CA GLY A 371 -9.08 29.35 18.58
C GLY A 371 -8.83 30.18 17.32
N SER A 372 -9.03 29.62 16.13
CA SER A 372 -9.15 30.39 14.89
C SER A 372 -10.35 31.33 14.98
N ARG A 373 -10.22 32.58 14.53
CA ARG A 373 -11.30 33.58 14.62
C ARG A 373 -11.92 33.84 13.25
N ILE A 374 -13.21 33.55 13.07
CA ILE A 374 -13.92 33.74 11.81
C ILE A 374 -14.66 35.08 11.81
N ARG A 375 -14.58 35.80 10.69
CA ARG A 375 -15.27 37.09 10.48
C ARG A 375 -16.78 36.91 10.37
N THR A 376 -17.51 37.52 11.31
CA THR A 376 -18.97 37.55 11.32
C THR A 376 -19.49 38.99 11.26
N VAL A 377 -20.80 39.16 11.10
CA VAL A 377 -21.46 40.48 11.19
C VAL A 377 -21.32 41.13 12.58
N ARG A 378 -20.95 40.35 13.61
CA ARG A 378 -20.71 40.82 14.99
C ARG A 378 -19.22 41.02 15.30
N GLY A 379 -18.34 40.86 14.32
CA GLY A 379 -16.89 40.84 14.49
C GLY A 379 -16.30 39.43 14.46
N ASP A 380 -15.04 39.31 14.88
CA ASP A 380 -14.24 38.09 14.81
C ASP A 380 -14.50 37.15 16.00
N ILE A 381 -15.22 36.06 15.76
CA ILE A 381 -15.67 35.10 16.78
C ILE A 381 -14.82 33.81 16.70
N PRO A 382 -14.46 33.16 17.82
CA PRO A 382 -13.78 31.86 17.79
C PRO A 382 -14.57 30.82 16.99
N VAL A 383 -13.88 30.00 16.21
CA VAL A 383 -14.50 28.97 15.38
C VAL A 383 -15.30 27.96 16.21
N GLU A 384 -14.84 27.68 17.44
CA GLU A 384 -15.55 26.82 18.38
C GLU A 384 -16.87 27.40 18.94
N GLU A 385 -17.14 28.70 18.73
CA GLU A 385 -18.35 29.39 19.19
C GLU A 385 -19.39 29.60 18.07
N ILE A 386 -19.04 29.28 16.82
CA ILE A 386 -19.95 29.47 15.66
C ILE A 386 -21.02 28.39 15.69
N GLN A 387 -22.27 28.81 15.46
CA GLN A 387 -23.43 27.93 15.44
C GLN A 387 -24.16 27.99 14.10
N ILE A 388 -24.95 26.95 13.82
CA ILE A 388 -25.84 26.93 12.65
C ILE A 388 -26.82 28.10 12.75
N GLY A 389 -26.98 28.82 11.65
CA GLY A 389 -27.79 30.03 11.58
C GLY A 389 -27.04 31.32 11.95
N ASP A 390 -25.80 31.25 12.41
CA ASP A 390 -24.94 32.43 12.46
C ASP A 390 -24.70 32.96 11.05
N HIS A 391 -24.43 34.26 10.96
CA HIS A 391 -24.19 34.96 9.71
C HIS A 391 -22.72 35.35 9.63
N ILE A 392 -22.00 34.77 8.67
CA ILE A 392 -20.59 35.06 8.42
C ILE A 392 -20.45 35.93 7.18
N VAL A 393 -19.33 36.64 7.10
CA VAL A 393 -19.00 37.48 5.94
C VAL A 393 -18.25 36.62 4.93
N ALA A 394 -18.87 36.40 3.77
CA ALA A 394 -18.25 35.80 2.62
C ALA A 394 -17.73 36.88 1.67
N PHE A 395 -16.62 36.59 1.00
CA PHE A 395 -16.01 37.49 0.03
C PHE A 395 -16.16 36.89 -1.36
N ASP A 396 -16.38 37.74 -2.35
CA ASP A 396 -16.24 37.39 -3.76
C ASP A 396 -14.87 37.88 -4.27
N ASP A 397 -14.69 37.95 -5.59
CA ASP A 397 -13.44 38.39 -6.21
C ASP A 397 -13.09 39.86 -5.85
N ASP A 398 -14.09 40.67 -5.49
CA ASP A 398 -13.89 42.04 -5.02
C ASP A 398 -13.98 42.08 -3.49
N VAL A 399 -12.82 41.84 -2.86
CA VAL A 399 -12.60 41.77 -1.39
C VAL A 399 -12.99 43.08 -0.64
N THR A 400 -13.60 44.05 -1.31
CA THR A 400 -13.95 45.36 -0.76
C THR A 400 -15.29 45.39 -0.05
N GLU A 401 -16.30 44.62 -0.47
CA GLU A 401 -17.60 44.50 0.22
C GLU A 401 -18.03 43.04 0.34
N GLY A 402 -17.93 42.48 1.56
CA GLY A 402 -18.34 41.10 1.81
C GLY A 402 -19.86 40.91 1.83
N THR A 403 -20.34 39.81 1.25
CA THR A 403 -21.74 39.39 1.31
C THR A 403 -22.01 38.58 2.57
N ILE A 404 -23.22 38.72 3.12
CA ILE A 404 -23.60 37.95 4.31
C ILE A 404 -24.10 36.57 3.86
N ARG A 405 -23.50 35.52 4.42
CA ARG A 405 -23.92 34.12 4.20
C ARG A 405 -24.32 33.48 5.51
N GLN A 406 -25.41 32.72 5.48
CA GLN A 406 -25.82 31.95 6.64
C GLN A 406 -24.98 30.68 6.75
N VAL A 407 -24.50 30.38 7.96
CA VAL A 407 -23.86 29.12 8.30
C VAL A 407 -24.93 28.04 8.30
N THR A 408 -24.80 27.07 7.39
CA THR A 408 -25.75 25.95 7.28
C THR A 408 -25.30 24.76 8.09
N TRP A 409 -24.00 24.68 8.41
CA TRP A 409 -23.44 23.57 9.16
C TRP A 409 -22.09 23.94 9.77
N VAL A 410 -21.83 23.44 10.98
CA VAL A 410 -20.54 23.54 11.67
C VAL A 410 -20.18 22.14 12.13
N GLY A 411 -18.92 21.77 11.99
CA GLY A 411 -18.40 20.48 12.43
C GLY A 411 -17.19 20.63 13.35
N GLN A 412 -17.02 19.74 14.32
CA GLN A 412 -15.81 19.59 15.11
C GLN A 412 -15.24 18.16 15.02
N SER A 413 -13.91 18.00 15.02
CA SER A 413 -13.22 16.71 15.19
C SER A 413 -11.78 16.91 15.73
N ARG A 414 -11.00 15.83 15.90
CA ARG A 414 -9.62 15.84 16.43
C ARG A 414 -8.67 15.05 15.53
N ALA A 415 -7.50 15.62 15.25
CA ALA A 415 -6.43 15.01 14.47
C ALA A 415 -5.34 14.38 15.36
N ILE A 416 -4.70 13.30 14.88
CA ILE A 416 -3.55 12.63 15.51
C ILE A 416 -2.44 12.48 14.46
N VAL A 417 -1.19 12.77 14.85
CA VAL A 417 -0.03 12.77 13.94
C VAL A 417 0.63 11.38 13.81
N HIS A 418 1.01 11.01 12.59
CA HIS A 418 1.76 9.80 12.23
C HIS A 418 3.23 10.10 11.89
N VAL A 419 4.09 10.14 12.91
CA VAL A 419 5.50 10.58 12.81
C VAL A 419 6.42 9.80 11.84
N ARG A 420 5.97 8.66 11.30
CA ARG A 420 6.75 7.84 10.35
C ARG A 420 6.48 8.18 8.88
N LEU A 421 5.42 8.96 8.62
CA LEU A 421 5.09 9.43 7.29
C LEU A 421 5.85 10.74 6.99
N PRO A 422 6.00 11.12 5.72
CA PRO A 422 6.46 12.45 5.37
C PRO A 422 5.60 13.55 6.00
N ASP A 423 6.18 14.72 6.30
CA ASP A 423 5.51 15.78 7.09
C ASP A 423 4.14 16.19 6.52
N ASP A 424 4.02 16.24 5.20
CA ASP A 424 2.81 16.58 4.46
C ASP A 424 1.70 15.51 4.52
N GLU A 425 2.06 14.28 4.89
CA GLU A 425 1.16 13.12 5.04
C GLU A 425 0.99 12.70 6.50
N ALA A 426 1.84 13.20 7.40
CA ALA A 426 1.88 12.83 8.81
C ALA A 426 0.76 13.45 9.66
N GLY A 427 -0.03 14.38 9.11
CA GLY A 427 -1.16 15.00 9.82
C GLY A 427 -0.79 16.15 10.76
N TYR A 428 0.44 16.66 10.71
CA TYR A 428 0.85 17.86 11.45
C TYR A 428 -0.01 19.08 11.04
N PRO A 429 -0.39 19.95 11.98
CA PRO A 429 -1.03 21.21 11.61
C PRO A 429 0.02 22.14 10.98
N VAL A 430 -0.43 22.99 10.06
CA VAL A 430 0.40 24.04 9.48
C VAL A 430 0.18 25.32 10.27
N ARG A 431 1.27 25.88 10.80
CA ARG A 431 1.29 27.17 11.49
C ARG A 431 1.68 28.27 10.51
N LEU A 432 0.88 29.32 10.47
CA LEU A 432 1.18 30.58 9.81
C LEU A 432 1.42 31.61 10.91
N LEU A 433 2.62 32.21 10.94
CA LEU A 433 2.93 33.25 11.91
C LEU A 433 2.18 34.54 11.62
N LYS A 434 1.98 35.36 12.66
CA LYS A 434 1.46 36.72 12.51
C LYS A 434 2.20 37.48 11.39
N GLY A 435 1.46 37.99 10.43
CA GLY A 435 2.00 38.76 9.32
C GLY A 435 2.69 37.93 8.23
N ALA A 436 2.55 36.61 8.23
CA ALA A 436 3.17 35.72 7.25
C ALA A 436 2.69 35.95 5.79
N ILE A 437 1.43 36.35 5.59
CA ILE A 437 0.82 36.54 4.27
C ILE A 437 0.96 37.99 3.79
N ALA A 438 0.50 38.95 4.60
CA ALA A 438 0.61 40.39 4.34
C ALA A 438 0.83 41.16 5.65
N HIS A 439 0.97 42.48 5.59
CA HIS A 439 1.18 43.28 6.80
C HIS A 439 0.01 43.07 7.78
N ASN A 440 0.31 42.52 8.96
CA ASN A 440 -0.67 42.13 9.97
C ASN A 440 -1.72 41.09 9.48
N VAL A 441 -1.35 40.23 8.52
CA VAL A 441 -2.17 39.12 8.02
C VAL A 441 -1.34 37.82 8.00
N PRO A 442 -1.73 36.78 8.76
CA PRO A 442 -2.77 36.81 9.80
C PRO A 442 -2.41 37.82 10.91
N TYR A 443 -3.38 38.37 11.63
CA TYR A 443 -3.10 39.35 12.70
C TYR A 443 -2.60 38.71 14.00
N LYS A 444 -2.64 37.38 14.06
CA LYS A 444 -2.10 36.48 15.09
C LYS A 444 -1.56 35.22 14.42
N ASP A 445 -0.85 34.37 15.16
CA ASP A 445 -0.51 33.05 14.65
C ASP A 445 -1.78 32.23 14.40
N MET A 446 -1.86 31.63 13.21
CA MET A 446 -2.99 30.83 12.73
C MET A 446 -2.55 29.38 12.58
N LEU A 447 -3.44 28.45 12.94
CA LEU A 447 -3.23 27.00 12.80
C LEU A 447 -4.37 26.39 11.98
N ILE A 448 -4.01 25.65 10.94
CA ILE A 448 -4.95 24.96 10.04
C ILE A 448 -4.39 23.60 9.62
N THR A 449 -5.24 22.73 9.09
CA THR A 449 -4.79 21.44 8.53
C THR A 449 -4.02 21.63 7.22
N SER A 450 -3.20 20.65 6.83
CA SER A 450 -2.29 20.73 5.67
C SER A 450 -2.99 20.91 4.32
N GLU A 451 -4.20 20.37 4.19
CA GLU A 451 -5.01 20.44 2.97
C GLU A 451 -5.94 21.67 2.94
N HIS A 452 -6.01 22.47 4.01
CA HIS A 452 -6.89 23.64 4.04
C HIS A 452 -6.41 24.72 3.06
N CYS A 453 -7.32 25.23 2.24
CA CYS A 453 -6.98 26.18 1.19
C CYS A 453 -7.03 27.63 1.67
N LEU A 454 -5.99 28.38 1.31
CA LEU A 454 -6.00 29.84 1.37
C LEU A 454 -6.51 30.39 0.04
N PHE A 455 -7.24 31.50 0.09
CA PHE A 455 -7.66 32.22 -1.10
C PHE A 455 -6.64 33.32 -1.42
N LEU A 456 -5.89 33.13 -2.50
CA LEU A 456 -4.81 34.01 -2.95
C LEU A 456 -4.95 34.27 -4.44
N ASP A 457 -4.89 35.54 -4.85
CA ASP A 457 -4.97 35.98 -6.24
C ASP A 457 -6.15 35.35 -7.03
N GLY A 458 -7.32 35.27 -6.39
CA GLY A 458 -8.55 34.75 -7.00
C GLY A 458 -8.69 33.22 -7.02
N ARG A 459 -7.79 32.49 -6.35
CA ARG A 459 -7.76 31.01 -6.40
C ARG A 459 -7.54 30.38 -5.04
N PHE A 460 -8.00 29.14 -4.89
CA PHE A 460 -7.70 28.32 -3.72
C PHE A 460 -6.36 27.60 -3.89
N VAL A 461 -5.52 27.69 -2.86
CA VAL A 461 -4.22 27.03 -2.79
C VAL A 461 -4.08 26.28 -1.46
N PRO A 462 -3.85 24.95 -1.47
CA PRO A 462 -3.63 24.20 -0.24
C PRO A 462 -2.40 24.70 0.52
N VAL A 463 -2.55 24.93 1.83
CA VAL A 463 -1.49 25.57 2.61
C VAL A 463 -0.20 24.75 2.67
N ARG A 464 -0.23 23.41 2.56
CA ARG A 464 0.99 22.58 2.47
C ARG A 464 1.94 23.06 1.37
N MET A 465 1.39 23.58 0.27
CA MET A 465 2.17 24.01 -0.89
C MET A 465 2.88 25.35 -0.68
N LEU A 466 2.52 26.06 0.40
CA LEU A 466 3.04 27.35 0.80
C LEU A 466 4.03 27.26 1.98
N VAL A 467 4.31 26.04 2.47
CA VAL A 467 5.18 25.79 3.62
C VAL A 467 6.63 26.16 3.31
N ASN A 468 7.05 27.35 3.72
CA ASN A 468 8.41 27.86 3.48
C ASN A 468 9.42 27.48 4.57
N GLY A 469 8.99 26.76 5.61
CA GLY A 469 9.82 26.31 6.73
C GLY A 469 10.29 27.45 7.64
N ARG A 470 9.70 28.66 7.49
CA ARG A 470 10.05 29.87 8.23
C ARG A 470 8.79 30.51 8.83
N SER A 471 8.08 31.33 8.07
CA SER A 471 6.83 31.97 8.50
C SER A 471 5.60 31.08 8.34
N ILE A 472 5.72 30.02 7.52
CA ILE A 472 4.70 28.99 7.32
C ILE A 472 5.39 27.63 7.43
N PHE A 473 5.00 26.81 8.42
CA PHE A 473 5.67 25.52 8.69
C PHE A 473 4.75 24.50 9.36
N PHE A 474 5.05 23.21 9.17
CA PHE A 474 4.43 22.13 9.93
C PHE A 474 4.87 22.22 11.40
N ASP A 475 3.93 22.42 12.31
CA ASP A 475 4.24 22.53 13.73
C ASP A 475 4.37 21.15 14.38
N LYS A 476 5.61 20.66 14.36
CA LYS A 476 5.96 19.34 14.90
C LYS A 476 5.88 19.24 16.43
N SER A 477 5.67 20.36 17.13
CA SER A 477 5.42 20.33 18.58
C SER A 477 4.01 19.86 18.92
N ILE A 478 3.11 19.88 17.94
CA ILE A 478 1.71 19.47 18.09
C ILE A 478 1.53 18.09 17.46
N VAL A 479 1.27 17.09 18.29
CA VAL A 479 1.03 15.70 17.86
C VAL A 479 -0.45 15.29 17.90
N SER A 480 -1.31 16.18 18.40
CA SER A 480 -2.77 16.04 18.38
C SER A 480 -3.45 17.40 18.57
N TYR A 481 -4.56 17.69 17.88
CA TYR A 481 -5.28 18.97 17.99
C TYR A 481 -6.75 18.86 17.60
N ASP A 482 -7.58 19.72 18.19
CA ASP A 482 -9.00 19.88 17.82
C ASP A 482 -9.12 20.82 16.62
N TYR A 483 -10.03 20.50 15.72
CA TYR A 483 -10.29 21.28 14.52
C TYR A 483 -11.79 21.35 14.20
N TYR A 484 -12.16 22.35 13.39
CA TYR A 484 -13.51 22.75 13.11
C TYR A 484 -13.72 23.04 11.62
N HIS A 485 -14.93 22.83 11.15
CA HIS A 485 -15.40 23.19 9.82
C HIS A 485 -16.57 24.15 9.90
N VAL A 486 -16.67 25.05 8.93
CA VAL A 486 -17.78 26.00 8.80
C VAL A 486 -18.27 25.96 7.36
N GLU A 487 -19.52 25.54 7.16
CA GLU A 487 -20.18 25.48 5.85
C GLU A 487 -21.27 26.55 5.75
N THR A 488 -21.32 27.22 4.62
CA THR A 488 -22.32 28.22 4.26
C THR A 488 -23.37 27.67 3.29
N GLU A 489 -24.34 28.49 2.90
CA GLU A 489 -25.38 28.09 1.92
C GLU A 489 -24.79 27.74 0.54
N GLU A 490 -23.69 28.38 0.18
CA GLU A 490 -22.87 28.09 -1.00
C GLU A 490 -21.42 28.00 -0.53
N HIS A 491 -20.58 27.21 -1.22
CA HIS A 491 -19.14 27.23 -0.95
C HIS A 491 -18.65 28.67 -1.16
N SER A 492 -17.99 29.23 -0.15
CA SER A 492 -17.68 30.65 -0.04
C SER A 492 -16.21 30.86 0.32
N VAL A 493 -15.66 32.01 -0.07
CA VAL A 493 -14.41 32.52 0.53
C VAL A 493 -14.79 33.21 1.85
N ILE A 494 -14.17 32.81 2.95
CA ILE A 494 -14.41 33.37 4.29
C ILE A 494 -13.11 33.89 4.88
N MET A 495 -13.19 34.69 5.95
CA MET A 495 -12.01 35.24 6.60
C MET A 495 -11.78 34.60 7.97
N ALA A 496 -10.58 34.07 8.18
CA ALA A 496 -10.11 33.45 9.41
C ALA A 496 -8.78 34.08 9.86
N ASP A 497 -8.72 34.61 11.09
CA ASP A 497 -7.55 35.32 11.66
C ASP A 497 -6.97 36.43 10.75
N GLY A 498 -7.83 37.01 9.90
CA GLY A 498 -7.49 38.04 8.91
C GLY A 498 -7.05 37.52 7.54
N VAL A 499 -6.98 36.20 7.34
CA VAL A 499 -6.62 35.54 6.08
C VAL A 499 -7.89 35.07 5.38
N LEU A 500 -7.96 35.25 4.06
CA LEU A 500 -9.04 34.66 3.26
C LEU A 500 -8.77 33.17 3.02
N THR A 501 -9.78 32.35 3.29
CA THR A 501 -9.71 30.89 3.20
C THR A 501 -11.00 30.34 2.59
N GLU A 502 -11.02 29.05 2.33
CA GLU A 502 -12.25 28.37 1.96
C GLU A 502 -13.20 28.19 3.16
N SER A 503 -14.51 28.24 2.91
CA SER A 503 -15.50 27.56 3.75
C SER A 503 -15.43 26.05 3.50
N TYR A 504 -16.17 25.24 4.26
CA TYR A 504 -16.23 23.80 3.98
C TYR A 504 -16.97 23.51 2.67
N LEU A 505 -16.31 22.82 1.73
CA LEU A 505 -16.92 22.26 0.53
C LEU A 505 -17.48 20.86 0.83
N ASP A 506 -18.79 20.68 0.72
CA ASP A 506 -19.45 19.39 0.98
C ASP A 506 -19.27 18.39 -0.17
N THR A 507 -18.05 17.84 -0.28
CA THR A 507 -17.71 16.74 -1.20
C THR A 507 -18.20 15.38 -0.70
N GLY A 508 -19.10 15.33 0.30
CA GLY A 508 -19.63 14.10 0.88
C GLY A 508 -19.16 13.76 2.31
N ASN A 509 -18.26 14.56 2.90
CA ASN A 509 -17.64 14.26 4.21
C ASN A 509 -18.33 14.94 5.42
N ARG A 510 -19.34 15.80 5.19
CA ARG A 510 -20.01 16.70 6.19
C ARG A 510 -20.51 15.98 7.43
N ARG A 511 -20.83 14.75 7.17
CA ARG A 511 -21.49 13.84 8.04
C ARG A 511 -20.55 13.62 9.28
N GLY A 512 -19.22 13.82 9.12
CA GLY A 512 -18.10 13.37 9.94
C GLY A 512 -17.63 14.22 11.11
N PHE A 513 -18.48 15.08 11.62
CA PHE A 513 -18.08 16.08 12.59
C PHE A 513 -19.24 16.40 13.54
N ASP A 514 -18.92 16.72 14.79
CA ASP A 514 -19.92 17.06 15.82
C ASP A 514 -20.56 18.43 15.55
N GLN A 515 -21.89 18.55 15.75
CA GLN A 515 -22.63 19.82 15.68
C GLN A 515 -23.06 20.31 17.07
N ASN A 516 -22.78 21.57 17.40
CA ASN A 516 -23.34 22.21 18.59
C ASN A 516 -24.59 23.03 18.23
N GLY A 517 -25.80 22.50 18.47
CA GLY A 517 -27.06 23.25 18.34
C GLY A 517 -28.33 22.40 18.59
N PRO A 518 -29.47 23.01 18.97
CA PRO A 518 -30.72 22.30 19.32
C PRO A 518 -31.56 21.82 18.12
N VAL A 519 -31.11 22.02 16.88
CA VAL A 519 -31.86 21.68 15.65
C VAL A 519 -30.97 20.89 14.70
N VAL A 520 -31.33 19.62 14.44
CA VAL A 520 -30.71 18.79 13.39
C VAL A 520 -31.36 19.15 12.05
N SER A 521 -30.64 19.88 11.20
CA SER A 521 -31.07 20.17 9.83
C SER A 521 -30.97 18.92 8.95
N ILE A 522 -32.12 18.40 8.49
CA ILE A 522 -32.24 17.31 7.51
C ILE A 522 -32.04 17.89 6.10
N ARG A 523 -30.79 18.19 5.71
CA ARG A 523 -30.45 18.44 4.30
C ARG A 523 -29.54 17.32 3.77
N GLN A 524 -29.81 16.88 2.55
CA GLN A 524 -29.01 15.87 1.84
C GLN A 524 -27.59 16.41 1.57
N SER A 525 -26.57 15.55 1.69
CA SER A 525 -25.20 15.83 1.26
C SER A 525 -25.20 16.28 -0.20
N ARG A 526 -24.46 17.35 -0.52
CA ARG A 526 -24.48 17.92 -1.88
C ARG A 526 -23.52 17.23 -2.85
N ASN A 527 -22.58 16.41 -2.37
CA ASN A 527 -21.58 15.68 -3.18
C ASN A 527 -20.92 16.57 -4.25
N LEU A 528 -20.46 17.74 -3.83
CA LEU A 528 -19.91 18.77 -4.72
C LEU A 528 -18.50 18.40 -5.19
N THR A 529 -18.13 18.95 -6.33
CA THR A 529 -16.76 18.91 -6.88
C THR A 529 -16.16 20.31 -6.82
N TRP A 530 -14.86 20.45 -7.11
CA TRP A 530 -14.22 21.77 -7.20
C TRP A 530 -14.80 22.66 -8.32
N ASP A 531 -15.54 22.08 -9.27
CA ASP A 531 -16.29 22.85 -10.27
C ASP A 531 -17.48 23.61 -9.66
N ASP A 532 -17.90 23.24 -8.44
CA ASP A 532 -18.97 23.87 -7.67
C ASP A 532 -18.44 24.83 -6.58
N ALA A 533 -17.12 25.04 -6.50
CA ALA A 533 -16.49 25.88 -5.49
C ALA A 533 -16.60 27.38 -5.81
N ALA A 534 -16.59 28.24 -4.78
CA ALA A 534 -16.54 29.71 -4.93
C ALA A 534 -15.40 30.23 -5.82
N ALA A 535 -14.31 29.47 -5.94
CA ALA A 535 -13.16 29.79 -6.76
C ALA A 535 -12.45 28.51 -7.19
N PRO A 536 -11.69 28.52 -8.30
CA PRO A 536 -10.97 27.34 -8.75
C PRO A 536 -9.81 27.00 -7.80
N LEU A 537 -9.61 25.70 -7.55
CA LEU A 537 -8.39 25.17 -6.96
C LEU A 537 -7.27 25.22 -7.99
N ASP A 538 -6.12 25.81 -7.63
CA ASP A 538 -4.94 25.84 -8.50
C ASP A 538 -3.68 25.37 -7.78
N VAL A 539 -3.30 24.15 -8.11
CA VAL A 539 -2.07 23.49 -7.64
C VAL A 539 -0.95 23.54 -8.69
N SER A 540 -1.14 24.32 -9.76
CA SER A 540 -0.14 24.42 -10.82
C SER A 540 1.09 25.17 -10.32
N ARG A 541 2.27 24.63 -10.63
CA ARG A 541 3.56 25.25 -10.25
C ARG A 541 3.67 26.70 -10.74
N HIS A 542 3.18 27.01 -11.94
CA HIS A 542 3.25 28.36 -12.50
C HIS A 542 2.52 29.39 -11.65
N PHE A 543 1.43 28.98 -11.01
CA PHE A 543 0.65 29.84 -10.12
C PHE A 543 1.20 29.86 -8.69
N VAL A 544 1.50 28.68 -8.13
CA VAL A 544 1.85 28.55 -6.70
C VAL A 544 3.31 28.94 -6.40
N GLU A 545 4.25 28.71 -7.33
CA GLU A 545 5.66 29.05 -7.08
C GLU A 545 5.87 30.57 -6.85
N PRO A 546 5.33 31.49 -7.68
CA PRO A 546 5.41 32.93 -7.40
C PRO A 546 4.87 33.34 -6.03
N LEU A 547 3.72 32.79 -5.63
CA LEU A 547 3.12 33.04 -4.31
C LEU A 547 4.07 32.58 -3.19
N PHE A 548 4.58 31.34 -3.29
CA PHE A 548 5.55 30.81 -2.35
C PHE A 548 6.79 31.69 -2.23
N ARG A 549 7.36 32.17 -3.34
CA ARG A 549 8.57 33.02 -3.35
C ARG A 549 8.32 34.38 -2.70
N ASN A 550 7.14 34.96 -2.92
CA ASN A 550 6.73 36.20 -2.27
C ASN A 550 6.61 36.03 -0.75
N LEU A 551 5.95 34.95 -0.31
CA LEU A 551 5.81 34.61 1.11
C LEU A 551 7.16 34.28 1.76
N GLN A 552 8.05 33.59 1.04
CA GLN A 552 9.40 33.27 1.49
C GLN A 552 10.25 34.53 1.68
N SER A 553 10.18 35.50 0.75
CA SER A 553 10.89 36.78 0.86
C SER A 553 10.35 37.62 2.02
N ARG A 554 9.02 37.59 2.21
CA ARG A 554 8.35 38.26 3.32
C ARG A 554 8.76 37.71 4.69
N ALA A 555 9.10 36.42 4.78
CA ALA A 555 9.52 35.78 6.04
C ALA A 555 10.79 36.39 6.66
N ASP A 556 11.55 37.23 5.94
CA ASP A 556 12.65 38.02 6.50
C ASP A 556 12.18 39.14 7.44
N HIS A 557 10.91 39.54 7.34
CA HIS A 557 10.32 40.62 8.12
C HIS A 557 9.35 40.12 9.21
N VAL A 558 9.31 38.81 9.48
CA VAL A 558 8.47 38.18 10.51
C VAL A 558 9.39 37.60 11.60
N GLU A 559 9.14 37.96 12.87
CA GLU A 559 9.94 37.49 14.00
C GLU A 559 9.73 35.99 14.28
N TYR A 560 10.53 35.13 13.64
CA TYR A 560 10.80 33.78 14.13
C TYR A 560 12.17 33.27 13.67
N SER A 561 12.93 32.76 14.64
CA SER A 561 14.30 32.27 14.51
C SER A 561 14.33 30.74 14.45
N GLY A 562 13.74 30.17 13.39
CA GLY A 562 13.86 28.75 13.05
C GLY A 562 14.16 28.61 11.57
N ARG A 563 15.44 28.61 11.18
CA ARG A 563 15.81 28.31 9.80
C ARG A 563 15.87 26.79 9.64
N SER A 564 14.91 26.20 8.93
CA SER A 564 15.13 24.86 8.40
C SER A 564 16.30 24.93 7.40
N GLN A 565 17.29 24.06 7.56
CA GLN A 565 18.41 23.98 6.64
C GLN A 565 17.90 23.45 5.31
N ALA A 566 18.23 24.11 4.20
CA ALA A 566 17.86 23.63 2.87
C ALA A 566 18.41 22.21 2.68
N ALA A 567 17.57 21.30 2.20
CA ALA A 567 17.97 19.94 1.92
C ALA A 567 19.17 19.93 0.96
N ILE A 568 20.14 19.06 1.23
CA ILE A 568 21.29 18.90 0.34
C ILE A 568 20.83 18.07 -0.85
N LEU A 569 20.93 18.65 -2.05
CA LEU A 569 20.53 18.01 -3.29
C LEU A 569 21.73 17.48 -4.07
N THR A 570 21.51 16.38 -4.79
CA THR A 570 22.42 15.88 -5.83
C THR A 570 21.68 15.75 -7.16
N TYR A 571 22.41 16.00 -8.25
CA TYR A 571 21.93 15.77 -9.62
C TYR A 571 22.52 14.49 -10.22
N GLU A 572 23.29 13.74 -9.43
CA GLU A 572 23.79 12.45 -9.87
C GLU A 572 22.65 11.44 -9.89
N ASP A 573 22.36 10.91 -11.08
CA ASP A 573 21.34 9.88 -11.30
C ASP A 573 21.67 8.55 -10.61
N GLY A 574 22.94 8.26 -10.33
CA GLY A 574 23.37 6.96 -9.81
C GLY A 574 23.03 5.78 -10.73
N LEU A 575 22.81 6.06 -12.03
CA LEU A 575 22.21 5.14 -12.98
C LEU A 575 23.11 3.93 -13.23
N ARG A 576 22.55 2.74 -12.96
CA ARG A 576 23.20 1.46 -13.19
C ARG A 576 22.16 0.40 -13.56
N LEU A 577 22.60 -0.65 -14.25
CA LEU A 577 21.78 -1.84 -14.47
C LEU A 577 22.21 -2.94 -13.52
N VAL A 578 21.26 -3.75 -13.10
CA VAL A 578 21.52 -4.98 -12.34
C VAL A 578 20.87 -6.14 -13.09
N THR A 579 21.65 -7.15 -13.44
CA THR A 579 21.16 -8.38 -14.09
C THR A 579 20.39 -9.27 -13.13
N GLU A 580 19.66 -10.26 -13.63
CA GLU A 580 19.07 -11.31 -12.79
C GLU A 580 20.09 -12.16 -11.99
N ALA A 581 21.38 -12.12 -12.34
CA ALA A 581 22.44 -12.76 -11.55
C ALA A 581 23.02 -11.83 -10.45
N GLY A 582 22.43 -10.65 -10.25
CA GLY A 582 22.93 -9.64 -9.31
C GLY A 582 24.18 -8.89 -9.79
N GLN A 583 24.69 -9.18 -10.99
CA GLN A 583 25.81 -8.43 -11.57
C GLN A 583 25.42 -6.97 -11.83
N ILE A 584 26.19 -6.05 -11.26
CA ILE A 584 26.06 -4.62 -11.53
C ILE A 584 26.77 -4.31 -12.85
N LEU A 585 26.02 -3.71 -13.78
CA LEU A 585 26.54 -3.22 -15.05
C LEU A 585 26.58 -1.69 -14.99
N HIS A 586 27.79 -1.15 -15.06
CA HIS A 586 28.01 0.28 -15.14
C HIS A 586 27.85 0.78 -16.57
N PRO A 587 27.46 2.05 -16.77
CA PRO A 587 27.43 2.66 -18.10
C PRO A 587 28.79 2.53 -18.79
N ILE A 588 28.82 1.96 -19.99
CA ILE A 588 30.04 1.91 -20.82
C ILE A 588 30.25 3.21 -21.60
N ARG A 589 29.15 3.97 -21.83
CA ARG A 589 29.17 5.26 -22.52
C ARG A 589 27.92 6.05 -22.16
N LYS A 590 28.07 7.35 -21.89
CA LYS A 590 26.98 8.34 -21.84
C LYS A 590 27.16 9.29 -23.04
N ALA A 591 26.14 9.46 -23.87
CA ALA A 591 26.17 10.35 -25.03
C ALA A 591 24.80 11.01 -25.25
N LYS A 592 24.75 12.34 -25.11
CA LYS A 592 23.49 13.12 -25.13
C LYS A 592 22.48 12.56 -24.12
N ASP A 593 21.32 12.13 -24.60
CA ASP A 593 20.21 11.54 -23.86
C ASP A 593 20.31 10.01 -23.78
N ARG A 594 21.37 9.37 -24.29
CA ARG A 594 21.51 7.92 -24.30
C ARG A 594 22.61 7.43 -23.38
N VAL A 595 22.26 6.44 -22.56
CA VAL A 595 23.19 5.71 -21.69
C VAL A 595 23.31 4.28 -22.20
N MET A 596 24.54 3.88 -22.51
CA MET A 596 24.83 2.57 -23.07
C MET A 596 25.38 1.62 -22.01
N PHE A 597 24.91 0.38 -22.05
CA PHE A 597 25.34 -0.70 -21.18
C PHE A 597 25.73 -1.91 -22.00
N LYS A 598 26.82 -2.58 -21.62
CA LYS A 598 27.16 -3.90 -22.15
C LYS A 598 26.35 -4.94 -21.39
N ILE A 599 25.51 -5.68 -22.10
CA ILE A 599 24.68 -6.75 -21.54
C ILE A 599 25.36 -8.10 -21.86
N PRO A 600 25.84 -8.85 -20.85
CA PRO A 600 26.43 -10.17 -21.06
C PRO A 600 25.49 -11.16 -21.76
N SER A 601 26.05 -12.22 -22.32
CA SER A 601 25.28 -13.39 -22.74
C SER A 601 24.55 -13.99 -21.53
N GLY A 602 23.42 -14.66 -21.78
CA GLY A 602 22.58 -15.28 -20.76
C GLY A 602 21.62 -14.34 -20.05
N VAL A 603 21.84 -13.02 -20.08
CA VAL A 603 21.00 -12.04 -19.36
C VAL A 603 19.64 -11.85 -20.02
N ARG A 604 18.55 -12.13 -19.32
CA ARG A 604 17.17 -12.07 -19.83
C ARG A 604 16.38 -10.85 -19.33
N SER A 605 16.82 -10.22 -18.24
CA SER A 605 16.21 -9.01 -17.72
C SER A 605 17.24 -8.14 -17.01
N VAL A 606 16.94 -6.85 -16.88
CA VAL A 606 17.74 -5.95 -16.06
C VAL A 606 16.83 -5.09 -15.19
N ARG A 607 17.30 -4.69 -14.01
CA ARG A 607 16.69 -3.58 -13.26
C ARG A 607 17.47 -2.30 -13.49
N ILE A 608 16.76 -1.22 -13.79
CA ILE A 608 17.27 0.14 -13.92
C ILE A 608 17.24 0.76 -12.52
N LEU A 609 18.41 0.94 -11.92
CA LEU A 609 18.55 1.56 -10.60
C LEU A 609 19.02 3.01 -10.75
N SER A 610 18.41 3.91 -10.00
CA SER A 610 18.79 5.32 -9.90
C SER A 610 18.51 5.86 -8.50
N ASN A 611 19.07 7.01 -8.17
CA ASN A 611 18.53 7.83 -7.09
C ASN A 611 17.07 8.19 -7.40
N ALA A 612 16.26 8.41 -6.36
CA ALA A 612 14.87 8.78 -6.50
C ALA A 612 14.39 9.65 -5.32
N SER A 613 13.49 10.59 -5.59
CA SER A 613 12.94 11.52 -4.58
C SER A 613 11.57 12.02 -5.03
N ARG A 614 10.80 12.63 -4.12
CA ARG A 614 9.54 13.29 -4.48
C ARG A 614 9.80 14.69 -5.03
N PRO A 615 9.17 15.11 -6.14
CA PRO A 615 9.30 16.46 -6.67
C PRO A 615 8.99 17.55 -5.63
N CYS A 616 7.98 17.34 -4.78
CA CYS A 616 7.63 18.26 -3.68
C CYS A 616 8.76 18.47 -2.67
N ASP A 617 9.64 17.47 -2.47
CA ASP A 617 10.76 17.55 -1.52
C ASP A 617 12.00 18.24 -2.11
N VAL A 618 12.22 18.08 -3.43
CA VAL A 618 13.49 18.45 -4.09
C VAL A 618 13.39 19.69 -4.97
N ILE A 619 12.20 20.01 -5.49
CA ILE A 619 11.92 21.25 -6.22
C ILE A 619 11.34 22.28 -5.25
N GLY A 620 10.41 21.84 -4.41
CA GLY A 620 9.78 22.62 -3.36
C GLY A 620 8.30 22.25 -3.17
N PRO A 621 7.70 22.66 -2.04
CA PRO A 621 6.34 22.27 -1.66
C PRO A 621 5.28 22.81 -2.61
N PHE A 622 5.59 23.84 -3.40
CA PHE A 622 4.74 24.39 -4.46
C PHE A 622 4.58 23.46 -5.68
N VAL A 623 5.07 22.23 -5.60
CA VAL A 623 4.85 21.16 -6.58
C VAL A 623 3.98 20.08 -5.95
N ASP A 624 2.82 19.78 -6.55
CA ASP A 624 1.86 18.81 -6.01
C ASP A 624 2.17 17.34 -6.38
N ASP A 625 3.22 17.09 -7.16
CA ASP A 625 3.65 15.73 -7.48
C ASP A 625 4.38 15.10 -6.27
N ARG A 626 3.68 14.21 -5.58
CA ARG A 626 4.16 13.45 -4.42
C ARG A 626 4.73 12.06 -4.78
N ARG A 627 4.82 11.72 -6.07
CA ARG A 627 5.37 10.42 -6.51
C ARG A 627 6.88 10.36 -6.27
N ILE A 628 7.40 9.17 -5.98
CA ILE A 628 8.85 8.94 -5.96
C ILE A 628 9.33 8.74 -7.40
N LEU A 629 10.16 9.68 -7.90
CA LEU A 629 10.63 9.69 -9.28
C LEU A 629 12.15 9.48 -9.34
N GLY A 630 12.57 8.48 -10.13
CA GLY A 630 13.96 8.16 -10.43
C GLY A 630 14.45 8.83 -11.71
N VAL A 631 14.48 8.08 -12.81
CA VAL A 631 14.81 8.58 -14.16
C VAL A 631 13.63 8.41 -15.11
N LEU A 632 13.46 9.36 -16.02
CA LEU A 632 12.44 9.33 -17.07
C LEU A 632 12.99 8.60 -18.29
N VAL A 633 12.52 7.38 -18.52
CA VAL A 633 13.03 6.53 -19.59
C VAL A 633 12.11 6.62 -20.80
N GLY A 634 12.70 6.84 -21.97
CA GLY A 634 12.02 6.83 -23.27
C GLY A 634 12.42 5.61 -24.10
N ASN A 635 12.84 5.83 -25.35
CA ASN A 635 13.17 4.73 -26.26
C ASN A 635 14.34 3.86 -25.77
N ILE A 636 14.12 2.54 -25.71
CA ILE A 636 15.14 1.57 -25.35
C ILE A 636 15.48 0.72 -26.56
N LYS A 637 16.77 0.62 -26.92
CA LYS A 637 17.26 -0.25 -27.99
C LYS A 637 18.28 -1.24 -27.49
N LEU A 638 18.22 -2.44 -28.02
CA LEU A 638 19.20 -3.50 -27.81
C LEU A 638 19.86 -3.83 -29.17
N PHE A 639 21.18 -3.78 -29.22
CA PHE A 639 22.00 -4.11 -30.38
C PHE A 639 22.71 -5.43 -30.12
N GLU A 640 22.50 -6.43 -30.97
CA GLU A 640 23.08 -7.77 -30.84
C GLU A 640 23.52 -8.26 -32.22
N SER A 641 24.82 -8.49 -32.40
CA SER A 641 25.40 -8.82 -33.72
C SER A 641 24.94 -7.84 -34.80
N ASP A 642 24.19 -8.29 -35.81
CA ASP A 642 23.65 -7.47 -36.91
C ASP A 642 22.19 -7.02 -36.71
N THR A 643 21.58 -7.31 -35.54
CA THR A 643 20.18 -6.97 -35.24
C THR A 643 20.05 -5.85 -34.20
N SER A 644 18.99 -5.06 -34.36
CA SER A 644 18.62 -3.97 -33.45
C SER A 644 17.14 -4.11 -33.07
N THR A 645 16.87 -4.41 -31.81
CA THR A 645 15.51 -4.59 -31.27
C THR A 645 15.13 -3.41 -30.39
N THR A 646 13.91 -2.88 -30.55
CA THR A 646 13.37 -1.85 -29.66
C THR A 646 12.56 -2.50 -28.55
N LEU A 647 12.84 -2.14 -27.29
CA LEU A 647 12.11 -2.66 -26.13
C LEU A 647 11.03 -1.65 -25.72
N ILE A 648 9.77 -2.09 -25.78
CA ILE A 648 8.58 -1.27 -25.49
C ILE A 648 7.79 -1.77 -24.28
N SER A 649 8.27 -2.81 -23.59
CA SER A 649 7.59 -3.42 -22.44
C SER A 649 7.24 -2.39 -21.36
N HIS A 650 8.16 -1.49 -21.05
CA HIS A 650 7.92 -0.41 -20.08
C HIS A 650 6.77 0.55 -20.47
N LEU A 651 6.39 0.65 -21.74
CA LEU A 651 5.30 1.52 -22.19
C LEU A 651 3.94 0.82 -22.27
N HIS A 652 3.91 -0.51 -22.39
CA HIS A 652 2.67 -1.27 -22.59
C HIS A 652 2.25 -2.10 -21.37
N ASP A 653 3.20 -2.52 -20.54
CA ASP A 653 2.93 -3.33 -19.35
C ASP A 653 2.65 -2.41 -18.17
N THR A 654 1.38 -2.15 -17.86
CA THR A 654 0.97 -1.22 -16.79
C THR A 654 1.46 -1.67 -15.42
N ASP A 655 1.63 -2.97 -15.21
CA ASP A 655 1.94 -3.58 -13.91
C ASP A 655 3.45 -3.81 -13.71
N LEU A 656 4.29 -3.29 -14.61
CA LEU A 656 5.73 -3.53 -14.57
C LEU A 656 6.37 -2.94 -13.28
N PRO A 657 7.05 -3.76 -12.44
CA PRO A 657 7.55 -3.32 -11.16
C PRO A 657 8.56 -2.18 -11.23
N GLY A 658 8.39 -1.20 -10.34
CA GLY A 658 9.30 -0.07 -10.20
C GLY A 658 9.11 1.04 -11.23
N TRP A 659 8.01 1.00 -11.99
CA TRP A 659 7.62 2.06 -12.91
C TRP A 659 6.38 2.81 -12.40
N ASN A 660 6.35 4.13 -12.58
CA ASN A 660 5.18 4.99 -12.32
C ASN A 660 4.17 4.91 -13.49
N ASN A 661 3.19 5.80 -13.60
CA ASN A 661 2.30 5.85 -14.78
C ASN A 661 3.06 6.23 -16.06
N VAL A 662 2.57 5.79 -17.22
CA VAL A 662 3.13 6.15 -18.54
C VAL A 662 2.84 7.62 -18.83
N GLU A 663 3.88 8.36 -19.21
CA GLU A 663 3.83 9.79 -19.51
C GLU A 663 3.77 9.99 -21.03
N ASN A 664 2.75 10.70 -21.52
CA ASN A 664 2.58 11.06 -22.94
C ASN A 664 2.70 9.86 -23.93
N GLY A 665 2.42 8.64 -23.47
CA GLY A 665 2.46 7.39 -24.25
C GLY A 665 3.85 6.95 -24.75
N THR A 666 4.92 7.68 -24.45
CA THR A 666 6.25 7.48 -25.09
C THR A 666 7.40 7.36 -24.09
N MET A 667 7.15 7.67 -22.82
CA MET A 667 8.14 7.63 -21.77
C MET A 667 7.50 7.27 -20.43
N ARG A 668 8.30 6.85 -19.45
CA ARG A 668 7.81 6.43 -18.14
C ARG A 668 8.86 6.67 -17.07
N TRP A 669 8.44 7.21 -15.92
CA TRP A 669 9.33 7.39 -14.78
C TRP A 669 9.58 6.06 -14.06
N THR A 670 10.84 5.80 -13.72
CA THR A 670 11.17 4.80 -12.70
C THR A 670 10.85 5.34 -11.30
N ASN A 671 10.69 4.47 -10.30
CA ASN A 671 10.60 4.86 -8.89
C ASN A 671 11.94 4.70 -8.13
N GLY A 672 13.05 4.55 -8.86
CA GLY A 672 14.39 4.25 -8.34
C GLY A 672 14.88 2.82 -8.57
N SER A 673 13.99 1.86 -8.87
CA SER A 673 14.37 0.47 -9.20
C SER A 673 13.36 -0.23 -10.12
N ALA A 674 13.52 -0.02 -11.43
CA ALA A 674 12.53 -0.44 -12.43
C ALA A 674 12.95 -1.68 -13.23
N LEU A 675 12.07 -2.69 -13.33
CA LEU A 675 12.34 -3.92 -14.08
C LEU A 675 12.19 -3.71 -15.59
N LEU A 676 13.14 -4.21 -16.39
CA LEU A 676 13.09 -4.20 -17.85
C LEU A 676 13.36 -5.60 -18.42
N PRO A 677 12.32 -6.30 -18.88
CA PRO A 677 12.45 -7.58 -19.59
C PRO A 677 13.10 -7.41 -20.98
N LEU A 678 14.01 -8.32 -21.36
CA LEU A 678 14.71 -8.26 -22.67
C LEU A 678 14.11 -9.15 -23.76
N ARG A 679 13.17 -10.07 -23.39
CA ARG A 679 12.23 -10.97 -24.13
C ARG A 679 12.52 -11.48 -25.56
N SER A 680 13.47 -10.97 -26.32
CA SER A 680 13.66 -11.24 -27.76
C SER A 680 15.14 -11.27 -28.19
N ARG A 681 16.06 -11.63 -27.28
CA ARG A 681 17.50 -11.73 -27.57
C ARG A 681 17.99 -13.17 -27.54
N SER A 682 19.05 -13.46 -28.30
CA SER A 682 19.77 -14.72 -28.20
C SER A 682 20.53 -14.76 -26.88
N THR A 683 20.41 -15.85 -26.12
CA THR A 683 21.13 -16.01 -24.85
C THR A 683 22.62 -16.23 -25.03
N ASP A 684 23.11 -16.44 -26.25
CA ASP A 684 24.50 -16.82 -26.50
C ASP A 684 25.40 -15.63 -26.85
N ASN A 685 24.79 -14.48 -27.18
CA ASN A 685 25.50 -13.29 -27.65
C ASN A 685 25.58 -12.19 -26.59
N ILE A 686 26.62 -11.37 -26.68
CA ILE A 686 26.71 -10.11 -25.93
C ILE A 686 25.92 -9.04 -26.68
N ALA A 687 25.17 -8.21 -25.95
CA ALA A 687 24.41 -7.12 -26.53
C ALA A 687 24.85 -5.76 -25.95
N ILE A 688 24.60 -4.68 -26.70
CA ILE A 688 24.69 -3.31 -26.20
C ILE A 688 23.28 -2.77 -26.04
N MET A 689 22.89 -2.37 -24.84
CA MET A 689 21.64 -1.68 -24.60
C MET A 689 21.86 -0.18 -24.58
N ALA A 690 21.04 0.59 -25.29
CA ALA A 690 20.97 2.04 -25.21
C ALA A 690 19.63 2.45 -24.59
N LEU A 691 19.69 2.99 -23.38
CA LEU A 691 18.55 3.61 -22.68
C LEU A 691 18.50 5.09 -23.01
N GLN A 692 17.37 5.58 -23.51
CA GLN A 692 17.11 7.02 -23.62
C GLN A 692 16.59 7.56 -22.29
N ILE A 693 17.31 8.52 -21.70
CA ILE A 693 16.98 9.19 -20.45
C ILE A 693 16.61 10.64 -20.78
N HIS A 694 15.32 10.98 -20.62
CA HIS A 694 14.79 12.31 -20.88
C HIS A 694 14.99 13.26 -19.70
N GLY A 695 15.11 12.74 -18.49
CA GLY A 695 15.23 13.54 -17.28
C GLY A 695 15.49 12.71 -16.04
N GLY A 696 15.90 13.40 -14.98
CA GLY A 696 16.19 12.85 -13.68
C GLY A 696 16.61 13.96 -12.73
N GLY A 697 16.38 13.75 -11.44
CA GLY A 697 16.76 14.67 -10.37
C GLY A 697 15.97 15.99 -10.34
N PRO A 698 16.27 16.88 -9.38
CA PRO A 698 17.22 16.67 -8.27
C PRO A 698 16.79 15.57 -7.28
N TYR A 699 17.74 15.07 -6.50
CA TYR A 699 17.52 14.04 -5.47
C TYR A 699 18.05 14.47 -4.10
N LEU A 700 17.45 13.98 -3.03
CA LEU A 700 17.93 14.18 -1.66
C LEU A 700 19.22 13.38 -1.42
N VAL A 701 20.25 14.03 -0.86
CA VAL A 701 21.46 13.36 -0.38
C VAL A 701 21.17 12.75 0.99
N SER A 702 21.36 11.44 1.15
CA SER A 702 21.22 10.78 2.46
C SER A 702 22.34 11.22 3.42
N ASP A 703 22.02 11.35 4.72
CA ASP A 703 22.92 11.83 5.79
C ASP A 703 24.26 11.06 5.93
N SER A 704 24.42 9.94 5.23
CA SER A 704 25.66 9.16 5.18
C SER A 704 26.83 9.86 4.46
N CYS A 705 26.59 10.93 3.70
CA CYS A 705 27.65 11.65 2.97
C CYS A 705 28.20 12.90 3.71
N ALA A 706 27.56 13.32 4.82
CA ALA A 706 27.93 14.52 5.57
C ALA A 706 28.92 14.25 6.72
N SER A 707 30.00 13.51 6.45
CA SER A 707 31.15 13.46 7.37
C SER A 707 32.42 13.10 6.61
N PRO A 708 33.27 14.08 6.23
CA PRO A 708 34.65 13.75 5.91
C PRO A 708 35.31 13.28 7.20
N MET A 709 35.54 11.97 7.28
CA MET A 709 36.34 11.32 8.32
C MET A 709 37.72 11.99 8.34
N ARG A 710 37.91 12.98 9.22
CA ARG A 710 39.23 13.54 9.51
C ARG A 710 40.05 12.43 10.16
N LEU A 711 40.85 11.74 9.36
CA LEU A 711 41.99 10.96 9.85
C LEU A 711 42.91 11.91 10.61
N LYS A 712 42.81 11.88 11.95
CA LYS A 712 43.90 12.35 12.82
C LYS A 712 45.07 11.39 12.61
N MET A 713 46.09 11.82 11.88
CA MET A 713 47.42 11.25 12.05
C MET A 713 47.93 11.70 13.42
N GLU A 714 47.83 10.83 14.42
CA GLU A 714 48.62 10.98 15.64
C GLU A 714 50.03 10.44 15.36
N GLY A 715 50.99 11.35 15.46
CA GLY A 715 52.39 11.10 15.19
C GLY A 715 53.00 10.13 16.17
N ALA A 716 53.76 9.18 15.62
CA ALA A 716 54.77 8.43 16.35
C ALA A 716 55.76 9.41 17.01
N LYS A 717 55.82 9.40 18.35
CA LYS A 717 56.99 9.88 19.09
C LYS A 717 57.57 8.76 19.93
N ARG A 718 58.79 8.39 19.51
CA ARG A 718 59.87 7.72 20.25
C ARG A 718 59.86 8.05 21.76
N ARG A 719 59.77 7.03 22.61
CA ARG A 719 60.89 6.47 23.41
C ARG A 719 60.42 5.28 24.21
#